data_AF-A0A3D1XTA4-F1
#
_entry.id   AF-A0A3D1XTA4-F1
#
_cell.length_a   1.000
_cell.length_b   1.000
_cell.length_c   1.000
_cell.angle_alpha   90.00
_cell.angle_beta   90.00
_cell.angle_gamma   90.00
#
_symmetry.space_group_name_H-M   'P 1'
#
loop_
_entity.id
_entity.type
_entity.pdbx_description
1 polymer ?
#
loop_
_entity_poly.entity_id
_entity_poly.type
_entity_poly.pdbx_seq_one_letter_code
_entity_poly.pdbx_strand_id
1 'polypeptide(L)'
;SKLLATFVLILLIVPLISDKKRRATENTVCEIDTSCDITKESWSQAAKGAAFEYLKGLQYIFIRTVPLMLLAGALGSVASHLMSFDKLIGAPINLINLSLMSFMGTLMPLPIAFDLMLAQALMMSGLAPGFVTTLLFTFGTFSIYSAMIVARTFSISLAIKLFLIVFVIGVGLGYITNGFVEYRHVQWLQQYDQIVDDPFHKKNPSQNIATNFSLAPRTRQASPIILKQENIQVQALSHEPRNPQKEKPFTIRNGTEMGITYSNSMSPKMFFDPLFFGRGIASGDFDLDGWTDFAIATDNGLELYQNLYGKNFRKVFSDVAELKNKQAINIALVDLNNDGWLDIFLTTFNDGNYVVLNPIPTEGEIVVKKVPNDDALLTSASAFADINHDGYLDIINGNYYLGILTRKPIQQATDQLVLNHNLDFSIQTMKGIPGQTHSALLSDINLDGQPDLMIGNDYRVADTYYHGTDKGEFKKIRHQDKIIPITTQNTMSIDTGDFNNDLIPDIYLANIGMSRGLDVVSNIFGDTMKNVGLDFCESGASVLNKKSCHQLVKLATLLNPEKQDISEKCALLEDIDQVQECMVMRMALVATARKNKSLCEKISAPFMLNNLVCKKYFEAQHLTFSVDDEIPMQTQFNLLLSGQTDRTFKDVSKQTKIATAEWSWNARFADLDNDQWQDLYVTNGVPITQEFAANNFFHNQKGQIFNSSAEEFGLDDHDHSSSYTYLDIDRDGDLDIIANTLYGSFKVYTNHESKNNSITFKLRDKKGNRFCLGCRIIIRYGKNAEKHQVREIKTGGGFHSYDAPLAHFGLGISKNIQSIEITWSTGEASVIKHNFLANHEYIIARNKQ
;
A
#
# COMPACT_ATOMS: atom_id res chain seq x y z
N SER A 1 -6.52 -28.35 -23.63
CA SER A 1 -6.85 -29.69 -23.08
C SER A 1 -8.36 -29.97 -23.11
N LYS A 2 -9.23 -29.14 -22.52
CA LYS A 2 -10.71 -29.33 -22.49
C LYS A 2 -11.31 -29.66 -23.86
N LEU A 3 -11.15 -28.78 -24.85
CA LEU A 3 -11.69 -28.98 -26.21
C LEU A 3 -11.27 -30.34 -26.80
N LEU A 4 -9.98 -30.67 -26.75
CA LEU A 4 -9.46 -31.94 -27.25
C LEU A 4 -10.11 -33.14 -26.55
N ALA A 5 -10.21 -33.12 -25.22
CA ALA A 5 -10.83 -34.19 -24.45
C ALA A 5 -12.34 -34.32 -24.73
N THR A 6 -13.04 -33.19 -24.90
CA THR A 6 -14.45 -33.16 -25.31
C THR A 6 -14.63 -33.70 -26.74
N PHE A 7 -13.73 -33.37 -27.68
CA PHE A 7 -13.76 -33.93 -29.03
C PHE A 7 -13.50 -35.43 -29.04
N VAL A 8 -12.54 -35.91 -28.26
CA VAL A 8 -12.29 -37.36 -28.10
C VAL A 8 -13.51 -38.05 -27.50
N LEU A 9 -14.15 -37.44 -26.49
CA LEU A 9 -15.38 -37.96 -25.93
C LEU A 9 -16.47 -38.08 -27.00
N ILE A 10 -16.78 -36.99 -27.71
CA ILE A 10 -17.88 -36.92 -28.66
C ILE A 10 -17.64 -37.76 -29.92
N LEU A 11 -16.44 -37.72 -30.49
CA LEU A 11 -16.15 -38.32 -31.80
C LEU A 11 -15.67 -39.76 -31.73
N LEU A 12 -15.10 -40.19 -30.59
CA LEU A 12 -14.56 -41.54 -30.45
C LEU A 12 -15.34 -42.34 -29.40
N ILE A 13 -15.49 -41.80 -28.19
CA ILE A 13 -16.06 -42.58 -27.08
C ILE A 13 -17.58 -42.74 -27.22
N VAL A 14 -18.32 -41.67 -27.53
CA VAL A 14 -19.78 -41.72 -27.68
C VAL A 14 -20.20 -42.72 -28.77
N PRO A 15 -19.61 -42.73 -29.99
CA PRO A 15 -19.95 -43.72 -31.00
C PRO A 15 -19.67 -45.17 -30.57
N LEU A 16 -18.57 -45.41 -29.85
CA LEU A 16 -18.18 -46.74 -29.39
C LEU A 16 -19.12 -47.31 -28.32
N ILE A 17 -19.63 -46.48 -27.41
CA ILE A 17 -20.58 -46.93 -26.37
C ILE A 17 -22.03 -46.98 -26.86
N SER A 18 -22.30 -46.45 -28.05
CA SER A 18 -23.63 -46.35 -28.66
C SER A 18 -24.02 -47.59 -29.49
N ASP A 19 -23.36 -48.74 -29.31
CA ASP A 19 -23.52 -49.86 -30.24
C ASP A 19 -24.90 -50.57 -30.17
N LYS A 20 -25.67 -50.31 -31.24
CA LYS A 20 -26.74 -51.04 -31.98
C LYS A 20 -27.95 -51.68 -31.26
N LYS A 21 -29.13 -51.10 -31.54
CA LYS A 21 -30.21 -51.68 -32.39
C LYS A 21 -31.40 -50.71 -32.47
N ARG A 22 -31.44 -49.82 -33.47
CA ARG A 22 -32.74 -49.38 -33.99
C ARG A 22 -33.24 -50.50 -34.90
N ARG A 23 -34.18 -51.31 -34.40
CA ARG A 23 -35.25 -51.79 -35.29
C ARG A 23 -35.94 -50.52 -35.74
N ALA A 24 -35.61 -50.03 -36.92
CA ALA A 24 -36.57 -49.20 -37.62
C ALA A 24 -37.81 -50.09 -37.75
N THR A 25 -38.90 -49.75 -37.04
CA THR A 25 -40.20 -50.13 -37.54
C THR A 25 -40.26 -49.59 -38.96
N GLU A 26 -40.46 -50.47 -39.94
CA GLU A 26 -40.83 -50.12 -41.31
C GLU A 26 -42.11 -49.29 -41.25
N ASN A 27 -41.99 -48.01 -40.91
CA ASN A 27 -43.00 -47.04 -41.21
C ASN A 27 -42.73 -46.65 -42.65
N THR A 28 -43.39 -47.39 -43.54
CA THR A 28 -43.88 -46.94 -44.85
C THR A 28 -43.05 -45.82 -45.45
N VAL A 29 -42.08 -46.20 -46.29
CA VAL A 29 -41.61 -45.33 -47.35
C VAL A 29 -42.86 -44.92 -48.13
N CYS A 30 -43.31 -43.67 -47.98
CA CYS A 30 -44.26 -43.12 -48.93
C CYS A 30 -43.55 -43.16 -50.29
N GLU A 31 -44.10 -43.93 -51.23
CA GLU A 31 -43.83 -43.70 -52.64
C GLU A 31 -44.12 -42.22 -52.90
N ILE A 32 -43.12 -41.51 -53.40
CA ILE A 32 -43.27 -40.11 -53.81
C ILE A 32 -44.21 -40.13 -55.01
N ASP A 33 -45.47 -39.77 -54.77
CA ASP A 33 -46.45 -39.56 -55.82
C ASP A 33 -45.90 -38.50 -56.79
N THR A 34 -45.70 -38.89 -58.05
CA THR A 34 -45.09 -38.05 -59.09
C THR A 34 -45.99 -36.92 -59.59
N SER A 35 -47.05 -36.56 -58.85
CA SER A 35 -47.90 -35.40 -59.12
C SER A 35 -47.69 -34.26 -58.11
N CYS A 36 -46.46 -34.03 -57.65
CA CYS A 36 -46.16 -32.83 -56.87
C CYS A 36 -45.90 -31.68 -57.83
N ASP A 37 -46.93 -30.86 -58.07
CA ASP A 37 -46.79 -29.58 -58.76
C ASP A 37 -45.92 -28.67 -57.88
N ILE A 38 -44.63 -28.56 -58.24
CA ILE A 38 -43.69 -27.70 -57.53
C ILE A 38 -44.05 -26.26 -57.92
N THR A 39 -45.00 -25.66 -57.19
CA THR A 39 -45.23 -24.23 -57.24
C THR A 39 -43.90 -23.52 -56.98
N LYS A 40 -43.40 -22.78 -57.98
CA LYS A 40 -42.21 -21.94 -57.84
C LYS A 40 -42.51 -20.84 -56.82
N GLU A 41 -42.26 -21.10 -55.54
CA GLU A 41 -42.26 -20.06 -54.52
C GLU A 41 -41.18 -19.03 -54.86
N SER A 42 -41.52 -17.74 -54.73
CA SER A 42 -40.52 -16.69 -54.84
C SER A 42 -39.56 -16.74 -53.64
N TRP A 43 -38.29 -16.35 -53.83
CA TRP A 43 -37.32 -16.22 -52.74
C TRP A 43 -37.85 -15.39 -51.56
N SER A 44 -38.74 -14.42 -51.83
CA SER A 44 -39.38 -13.60 -50.80
C SER A 44 -40.34 -14.39 -49.90
N GLN A 45 -41.05 -15.38 -50.45
CA GLN A 45 -41.95 -16.26 -49.71
C GLN A 45 -41.16 -17.29 -48.90
N ALA A 46 -40.13 -17.90 -49.51
CA ALA A 46 -39.23 -18.81 -48.80
C ALA A 46 -38.53 -18.10 -47.62
N ALA A 47 -38.04 -16.86 -47.82
CA ALA A 47 -37.42 -16.08 -46.75
C ALA A 47 -38.41 -15.71 -45.64
N LYS A 48 -39.65 -15.33 -45.98
CA LYS A 48 -40.70 -15.07 -44.96
C LYS A 48 -41.12 -16.32 -44.20
N GLY A 49 -41.25 -17.46 -44.89
CA GLY A 49 -41.56 -18.75 -44.28
C GLY A 49 -40.45 -19.17 -43.32
N ALA A 50 -39.18 -19.11 -43.76
CA ALA A 50 -38.04 -19.39 -42.92
C ALA A 50 -37.95 -18.44 -41.71
N ALA A 51 -38.19 -17.14 -41.90
CA ALA A 51 -38.19 -16.17 -40.81
C ALA A 51 -39.32 -16.43 -39.79
N PHE A 52 -40.51 -16.82 -40.25
CA PHE A 52 -41.64 -17.16 -39.38
C PHE A 52 -41.39 -18.44 -38.59
N GLU A 53 -40.92 -19.51 -39.24
CA GLU A 53 -40.55 -20.76 -38.56
C GLU A 53 -39.37 -20.56 -37.60
N TYR A 54 -38.40 -19.72 -37.97
CA TYR A 54 -37.32 -19.32 -37.06
C TYR A 54 -37.85 -18.57 -35.83
N LEU A 55 -38.74 -17.58 -36.00
CA LEU A 55 -39.34 -16.84 -34.90
C LEU A 55 -40.19 -17.75 -33.99
N LYS A 56 -40.92 -18.69 -34.56
CA LYS A 56 -41.70 -19.68 -33.81
C LYS A 56 -40.79 -20.64 -33.02
N GLY A 57 -39.69 -21.09 -33.62
CA GLY A 57 -38.64 -21.85 -32.95
C GLY A 57 -37.98 -21.06 -31.81
N LEU A 58 -37.68 -19.77 -32.05
CA LEU A 58 -37.11 -18.87 -31.06
C LEU A 58 -38.07 -18.66 -29.87
N GLN A 59 -39.36 -18.43 -30.15
CA GLN A 59 -40.39 -18.29 -29.12
C GLN A 59 -40.53 -19.56 -28.28
N TYR A 60 -40.45 -20.74 -28.90
CA TYR A 60 -40.46 -22.02 -28.19
C TYR A 60 -39.26 -22.14 -27.23
N ILE A 61 -38.05 -21.82 -27.70
CA ILE A 61 -36.84 -21.83 -26.87
C ILE A 61 -36.97 -20.83 -25.71
N PHE A 62 -37.47 -19.63 -25.97
CA PHE A 62 -37.60 -18.59 -24.95
C PHE A 62 -38.61 -18.96 -23.86
N ILE A 63 -39.74 -19.58 -24.22
CA ILE A 63 -40.77 -19.97 -23.26
C ILE A 63 -40.38 -21.22 -22.47
N ARG A 64 -39.67 -22.17 -23.08
CA ARG A 64 -39.41 -23.49 -22.45
C ARG A 64 -37.99 -23.64 -21.91
N THR A 65 -36.98 -23.17 -22.62
CA THR A 65 -35.57 -23.43 -22.31
C THR A 65 -34.97 -22.36 -21.40
N VAL A 66 -35.27 -21.08 -21.65
CA VAL A 66 -34.69 -19.95 -20.87
C VAL A 66 -35.05 -20.03 -19.38
N PRO A 67 -36.30 -20.29 -18.95
CA PRO A 67 -36.64 -20.44 -17.54
C PRO A 67 -35.89 -21.58 -16.86
N LEU A 68 -35.68 -22.70 -17.56
CA LEU A 68 -34.92 -23.84 -17.05
C LEU A 68 -33.43 -23.51 -16.91
N MET A 69 -32.87 -22.71 -17.82
CA MET A 69 -31.48 -22.22 -17.73
C MET A 69 -31.29 -21.26 -16.54
N LEU A 70 -32.24 -20.36 -16.30
CA LEU A 70 -32.20 -19.45 -15.15
C LEU A 70 -32.33 -20.22 -13.82
N LEU A 71 -33.23 -21.21 -13.77
CA LEU A 71 -33.38 -22.09 -12.61
C LEU A 71 -32.10 -22.91 -12.34
N ALA A 72 -31.48 -23.45 -13.38
CA ALA A 72 -30.19 -24.14 -13.30
C ALA A 72 -29.09 -23.23 -12.72
N GLY A 73 -28.99 -21.99 -13.22
CA GLY A 73 -28.06 -20.99 -12.69
C GLY A 73 -28.28 -20.68 -11.21
N ALA A 74 -29.54 -20.50 -10.78
CA ALA A 74 -29.88 -20.27 -9.38
C ALA A 74 -29.51 -21.47 -8.48
N LEU A 75 -29.85 -22.69 -8.91
CA LEU A 75 -29.50 -23.91 -8.17
C LEU A 75 -27.99 -24.15 -8.11
N GLY A 76 -27.26 -23.86 -9.19
CA GLY A 76 -25.80 -23.91 -9.23
C GLY A 76 -25.16 -22.94 -8.24
N SER A 77 -25.69 -21.71 -8.15
CA SER A 77 -25.24 -20.68 -7.19
C SER A 77 -25.50 -21.09 -5.73
N VAL A 78 -26.66 -21.68 -5.43
CA VAL A 78 -26.94 -22.20 -4.07
C VAL A 78 -26.00 -23.35 -3.72
N ALA A 79 -25.77 -24.28 -4.66
CA ALA A 79 -24.87 -25.41 -4.44
C ALA A 79 -23.41 -24.96 -4.23
N SER A 80 -22.94 -23.95 -4.96
CA SER A 80 -21.59 -23.40 -4.76
C SER A 80 -21.45 -22.68 -3.43
N HIS A 81 -22.49 -22.01 -2.93
CA HIS A 81 -22.46 -21.35 -1.62
C HIS A 81 -22.48 -22.34 -0.44
N LEU A 82 -23.25 -23.43 -0.56
CA LEU A 82 -23.31 -24.48 0.47
C LEU A 82 -22.02 -25.31 0.54
N MET A 83 -21.22 -25.33 -0.53
CA MET A 83 -19.98 -26.08 -0.62
C MET A 83 -18.79 -25.11 -0.60
N SER A 84 -18.29 -24.80 0.60
CA SER A 84 -17.10 -23.94 0.77
C SER A 84 -15.88 -24.59 0.10
N PHE A 85 -15.54 -24.10 -1.10
CA PHE A 85 -14.31 -24.44 -1.82
C PHE A 85 -13.07 -23.99 -1.06
N ASP A 86 -13.21 -23.09 -0.08
CA ASP A 86 -12.11 -22.62 0.77
C ASP A 86 -11.43 -23.76 1.54
N LYS A 87 -12.20 -24.80 1.88
CA LYS A 87 -11.65 -25.98 2.57
C LYS A 87 -10.75 -26.84 1.70
N LEU A 88 -10.78 -26.65 0.38
CA LEU A 88 -9.94 -27.37 -0.58
C LEU A 88 -8.70 -26.59 -1.00
N ILE A 89 -8.62 -25.31 -0.63
CA ILE A 89 -7.43 -24.51 -0.81
C ILE A 89 -6.33 -25.07 0.10
N GLY A 90 -5.27 -25.61 -0.51
CA GLY A 90 -4.18 -26.28 0.20
C GLY A 90 -4.42 -27.74 0.56
N ALA A 91 -5.51 -28.36 0.08
CA ALA A 91 -5.73 -29.80 0.22
C ALA A 91 -4.79 -30.59 -0.72
N PRO A 92 -4.32 -31.79 -0.34
CA PRO A 92 -3.45 -32.59 -1.19
C PRO A 92 -4.20 -33.08 -2.43
N ILE A 93 -3.55 -33.00 -3.60
CA ILE A 93 -4.09 -33.57 -4.84
C ILE A 93 -3.88 -35.08 -4.80
N ASN A 94 -4.91 -35.80 -4.37
CA ASN A 94 -4.96 -37.25 -4.35
C ASN A 94 -6.21 -37.75 -5.08
N LEU A 95 -6.25 -39.06 -5.33
CA LEU A 95 -7.35 -39.66 -6.06
C LEU A 95 -8.71 -39.42 -5.38
N ILE A 96 -8.74 -39.37 -4.05
CA ILE A 96 -9.97 -39.17 -3.27
C ILE A 96 -10.54 -37.76 -3.51
N ASN A 97 -9.72 -36.73 -3.36
CA ASN A 97 -10.15 -35.34 -3.51
C ASN A 97 -10.50 -35.02 -4.97
N LEU A 98 -9.73 -35.54 -5.93
CA LEU A 98 -10.06 -35.41 -7.36
C LEU A 98 -11.36 -36.13 -7.72
N SER A 99 -11.60 -37.31 -7.13
CA SER A 99 -12.85 -38.05 -7.32
C SER A 99 -14.03 -37.28 -6.73
N LEU A 100 -13.92 -36.76 -5.51
CA LEU A 100 -14.96 -35.92 -4.93
C LEU A 100 -15.29 -34.73 -5.84
N MET A 101 -14.26 -34.05 -6.35
CA MET A 101 -14.48 -32.91 -7.23
C MET A 101 -15.07 -33.26 -8.59
N SER A 102 -14.59 -34.34 -9.21
CA SER A 102 -15.14 -34.79 -10.49
C SER A 102 -16.61 -35.19 -10.36
N PHE A 103 -16.98 -35.85 -9.26
CA PHE A 103 -18.36 -36.24 -8.98
C PHE A 103 -19.27 -35.03 -8.78
N MET A 104 -18.79 -34.02 -8.05
CA MET A 104 -19.54 -32.78 -7.86
C MET A 104 -19.74 -32.05 -9.19
N GLY A 105 -18.66 -31.91 -9.97
CA GLY A 105 -18.70 -31.17 -11.23
C GLY A 105 -19.64 -31.78 -12.27
N THR A 106 -19.78 -33.12 -12.31
CA THR A 106 -20.71 -33.80 -13.22
C THR A 106 -22.19 -33.72 -12.81
N LEU A 107 -22.48 -33.31 -11.57
CA LEU A 107 -23.85 -33.16 -11.07
C LEU A 107 -24.37 -31.73 -11.10
N MET A 108 -23.49 -30.73 -11.14
CA MET A 108 -23.89 -29.32 -11.11
C MET A 108 -24.53 -28.88 -12.44
N PRO A 109 -25.75 -28.28 -12.40
CA PRO A 109 -26.40 -27.74 -13.59
C PRO A 109 -25.90 -26.31 -13.85
N LEU A 110 -24.76 -26.16 -14.55
CA LEU A 110 -24.18 -24.85 -14.85
C LEU A 110 -24.36 -24.45 -16.32
N PRO A 111 -24.65 -23.16 -16.62
CA PRO A 111 -24.57 -22.64 -17.99
C PRO A 111 -23.14 -22.73 -18.54
N ILE A 112 -23.00 -23.00 -19.84
CA ILE A 112 -21.70 -23.20 -20.51
C ILE A 112 -20.74 -22.01 -20.36
N ALA A 113 -21.24 -20.77 -20.27
CA ALA A 113 -20.36 -19.61 -20.09
C ALA A 113 -19.85 -19.43 -18.64
N PHE A 114 -20.55 -20.00 -17.67
CA PHE A 114 -20.23 -19.85 -16.25
C PHE A 114 -19.08 -20.77 -15.80
N ASP A 115 -18.83 -21.87 -16.51
CA ASP A 115 -17.81 -22.86 -16.15
C ASP A 115 -16.37 -22.30 -16.22
N LEU A 116 -16.07 -21.46 -17.22
CA LEU A 116 -14.79 -20.79 -17.40
C LEU A 116 -14.59 -19.68 -16.36
N MET A 117 -15.62 -18.86 -16.13
CA MET A 117 -15.57 -17.79 -15.13
C MET A 117 -15.38 -18.34 -13.72
N LEU A 118 -16.10 -19.41 -13.37
CA LEU A 118 -15.98 -20.06 -12.06
C LEU A 118 -14.62 -20.75 -11.91
N ALA A 119 -14.14 -21.46 -12.93
CA ALA A 119 -12.81 -22.07 -12.89
C ALA A 119 -11.70 -21.03 -12.71
N GLN A 120 -11.81 -19.89 -13.40
CA GLN A 120 -10.88 -18.77 -13.24
C GLN A 120 -10.97 -18.14 -11.85
N ALA A 121 -12.18 -17.88 -11.34
CA ALA A 121 -12.39 -17.36 -9.99
C ALA A 121 -11.82 -18.28 -8.90
N LEU A 122 -12.01 -19.60 -9.03
CA LEU A 122 -11.46 -20.59 -8.12
C LEU A 122 -9.93 -20.67 -8.18
N MET A 123 -9.35 -20.53 -9.38
CA MET A 123 -7.90 -20.49 -9.56
C MET A 123 -7.30 -19.22 -8.93
N MET A 124 -7.93 -18.05 -9.13
CA MET A 124 -7.55 -16.79 -8.48
C MET A 124 -7.69 -16.85 -6.95
N SER A 125 -8.66 -17.65 -6.47
CA SER A 125 -8.83 -17.91 -5.03
C SER A 125 -7.79 -18.88 -4.46
N GLY A 126 -6.88 -19.42 -5.28
CA GLY A 126 -5.78 -20.30 -4.84
C GLY A 126 -6.05 -21.80 -4.94
N LEU A 127 -7.09 -22.22 -5.68
CA LEU A 127 -7.35 -23.65 -5.91
C LEU A 127 -6.33 -24.25 -6.89
N ALA A 128 -5.75 -25.39 -6.54
CA ALA A 128 -4.65 -25.98 -7.31
C ALA A 128 -5.06 -26.39 -8.75
N PRO A 129 -4.17 -26.28 -9.76
CA PRO A 129 -4.50 -26.51 -11.17
C PRO A 129 -5.12 -27.88 -11.47
N GLY A 130 -4.75 -28.93 -10.72
CA GLY A 130 -5.36 -30.26 -10.85
C GLY A 130 -6.86 -30.28 -10.52
N PHE A 131 -7.26 -29.60 -9.45
CA PHE A 131 -8.69 -29.45 -9.08
C PHE A 131 -9.44 -28.57 -10.08
N VAL A 132 -8.84 -27.44 -10.46
CA VAL A 132 -9.44 -26.52 -11.45
C VAL A 132 -9.66 -27.24 -12.78
N THR A 133 -8.69 -28.02 -13.26
CA THR A 133 -8.81 -28.77 -14.51
C THR A 133 -9.90 -29.85 -14.43
N THR A 134 -10.01 -30.53 -13.28
CA THR A 134 -11.06 -31.52 -13.02
C THR A 134 -12.45 -30.87 -13.13
N LEU A 135 -12.64 -29.74 -12.46
CA LEU A 135 -13.90 -28.98 -12.46
C LEU A 135 -14.21 -28.40 -13.84
N LEU A 136 -13.23 -27.77 -14.48
CA LEU A 136 -13.37 -27.14 -15.79
C LEU A 136 -13.78 -28.15 -16.87
N PHE A 137 -13.25 -29.37 -16.80
CA PHE A 137 -13.68 -30.45 -17.70
C PHE A 137 -15.10 -30.92 -17.36
N THR A 138 -15.38 -31.22 -16.09
CA THR A 138 -16.67 -31.81 -15.69
C THR A 138 -17.84 -30.86 -15.85
N PHE A 139 -17.73 -29.60 -15.41
CA PHE A 139 -18.79 -28.57 -15.50
C PHE A 139 -19.32 -28.35 -16.92
N GLY A 140 -18.43 -28.40 -17.92
CA GLY A 140 -18.76 -28.07 -19.32
C GLY A 140 -19.09 -29.28 -20.20
N THR A 141 -18.92 -30.50 -19.70
CA THR A 141 -18.97 -31.70 -20.54
C THR A 141 -20.22 -32.54 -20.31
N PHE A 142 -20.67 -32.69 -19.06
CA PHE A 142 -21.84 -33.51 -18.74
C PHE A 142 -22.47 -33.06 -17.43
N SER A 143 -23.79 -32.83 -17.45
CA SER A 143 -24.56 -32.38 -16.28
C SER A 143 -25.80 -33.24 -16.07
N ILE A 144 -26.48 -33.03 -14.93
CA ILE A 144 -27.74 -33.71 -14.63
C ILE A 144 -28.83 -33.44 -15.68
N TYR A 145 -28.81 -32.27 -16.32
CA TYR A 145 -29.75 -31.93 -17.39
C TYR A 145 -29.49 -32.76 -18.65
N SER A 146 -28.22 -32.84 -19.08
CA SER A 146 -27.81 -33.71 -20.18
C SER A 146 -28.11 -35.17 -19.89
N ALA A 147 -27.89 -35.62 -18.65
CA ALA A 147 -28.22 -36.96 -18.20
C ALA A 147 -29.73 -37.24 -18.29
N MET A 148 -30.58 -36.31 -17.86
CA MET A 148 -32.03 -36.43 -17.95
C MET A 148 -32.53 -36.48 -19.40
N ILE A 149 -31.99 -35.64 -20.29
CA ILE A 149 -32.34 -35.67 -21.71
C ILE A 149 -31.92 -37.01 -22.33
N VAL A 150 -30.70 -37.46 -22.10
CA VAL A 150 -30.22 -38.74 -22.63
C VAL A 150 -31.02 -39.91 -22.06
N ALA A 151 -31.37 -39.87 -20.77
CA ALA A 151 -32.17 -40.88 -20.12
C ALA A 151 -33.60 -40.99 -20.69
N ARG A 152 -34.24 -39.85 -21.00
CA ARG A 152 -35.59 -39.79 -21.56
C ARG A 152 -35.63 -40.08 -23.05
N THR A 153 -34.64 -39.59 -23.81
CA THR A 153 -34.63 -39.68 -25.28
C THR A 153 -34.01 -40.99 -25.79
N PHE A 154 -33.03 -41.54 -25.07
CA PHE A 154 -32.29 -42.74 -25.49
C PHE A 154 -32.41 -43.88 -24.49
N SER A 155 -31.72 -43.80 -23.34
CA SER A 155 -31.84 -44.77 -22.24
C SER A 155 -31.14 -44.30 -20.96
N ILE A 156 -31.63 -44.75 -19.80
CA ILE A 156 -30.98 -44.52 -18.50
C ILE A 156 -29.58 -45.14 -18.45
N SER A 157 -29.40 -46.33 -19.05
CA SER A 157 -28.10 -47.02 -19.12
C SER A 157 -27.04 -46.18 -19.83
N LEU A 158 -27.41 -45.55 -20.95
CA LEU A 158 -26.50 -44.67 -21.69
C LEU A 158 -26.14 -43.42 -20.88
N ALA A 159 -27.11 -42.82 -20.18
CA ALA A 159 -26.87 -41.66 -19.32
C ALA A 159 -25.88 -41.98 -18.17
N ILE A 160 -26.02 -43.15 -17.53
CA ILE A 160 -25.10 -43.60 -16.46
C ILE A 160 -23.70 -43.87 -17.01
N LYS A 161 -23.58 -44.51 -18.18
CA LYS A 161 -22.27 -44.75 -18.81
C LYS A 161 -21.55 -43.44 -19.14
N LEU A 162 -22.26 -42.47 -19.70
CA LEU A 162 -21.71 -41.15 -20.00
C LEU A 162 -21.26 -40.41 -18.73
N PHE A 163 -22.08 -40.46 -17.67
CA PHE A 163 -21.72 -39.91 -16.37
C PHE A 163 -20.39 -40.49 -15.86
N LEU A 164 -20.27 -41.82 -15.82
CA LEU A 164 -19.07 -42.49 -15.33
C LEU A 164 -17.84 -42.20 -16.19
N ILE A 165 -18.00 -42.11 -17.50
CA ILE A 165 -16.91 -41.77 -18.42
C ILE A 165 -16.40 -40.36 -18.14
N VAL A 166 -17.29 -39.37 -18.08
CA VAL A 166 -16.90 -37.97 -17.85
C VAL A 166 -16.27 -37.82 -16.47
N PHE A 167 -16.81 -38.52 -15.47
CA PHE A 167 -16.25 -38.60 -14.14
C PHE A 167 -14.80 -39.13 -14.15
N VAL A 168 -14.54 -40.28 -14.78
CA VAL A 168 -13.21 -40.89 -14.83
C VAL A 168 -12.22 -40.02 -15.62
N ILE A 169 -12.64 -39.46 -16.76
CA ILE A 169 -11.79 -38.57 -17.55
C ILE A 169 -11.47 -37.29 -16.76
N GLY A 170 -12.42 -36.73 -16.01
CA GLY A 170 -12.19 -35.58 -15.13
C GLY A 170 -11.08 -35.85 -14.10
N VAL A 171 -11.17 -36.99 -13.39
CA VAL A 171 -10.14 -37.40 -12.42
C VAL A 171 -8.78 -37.61 -13.10
N GLY A 172 -8.76 -38.30 -14.25
CA GLY A 172 -7.54 -38.60 -14.99
C GLY A 172 -6.85 -37.33 -15.51
N LEU A 173 -7.61 -36.38 -16.06
CA LEU A 173 -7.08 -35.08 -16.49
C LEU A 173 -6.53 -34.29 -15.31
N GLY A 174 -7.23 -34.24 -14.18
CA GLY A 174 -6.72 -33.60 -12.96
C GLY A 174 -5.40 -34.18 -12.48
N TYR A 175 -5.29 -35.51 -12.50
CA TYR A 175 -4.07 -36.22 -12.10
C TYR A 175 -2.91 -36.00 -13.08
N ILE A 176 -3.16 -36.09 -14.39
CA ILE A 176 -2.16 -35.84 -15.44
C ILE A 176 -1.68 -34.38 -15.38
N THR A 177 -2.58 -33.42 -15.23
CA THR A 177 -2.22 -32.01 -15.07
C THR A 177 -1.34 -31.80 -13.85
N ASN A 178 -1.68 -32.43 -12.71
CA ASN A 178 -0.83 -32.36 -11.53
C ASN A 178 0.57 -32.96 -11.80
N GLY A 179 0.65 -34.14 -12.41
CA GLY A 179 1.93 -34.77 -12.76
C GLY A 179 2.77 -33.94 -13.74
N PHE A 180 2.13 -33.30 -14.72
CA PHE A 180 2.80 -32.40 -15.66
C PHE A 180 3.34 -31.13 -14.97
N VAL A 181 2.55 -30.54 -14.06
CA VAL A 181 2.98 -29.39 -13.26
C VAL A 181 4.16 -29.77 -12.35
N GLU A 182 4.12 -30.95 -11.72
CA GLU A 182 5.25 -31.45 -10.92
C GLU A 182 6.49 -31.74 -11.77
N TYR A 183 6.34 -32.33 -12.97
CA TYR A 183 7.46 -32.57 -13.88
C TYR A 183 8.14 -31.26 -14.33
N ARG A 184 7.36 -30.25 -14.75
CA ARG A 184 7.90 -28.93 -15.11
C ARG A 184 8.63 -28.30 -13.93
N HIS A 185 8.13 -28.49 -12.71
CA HIS A 185 8.76 -27.98 -11.51
C HIS A 185 10.11 -28.66 -11.20
N VAL A 186 10.21 -29.98 -11.38
CA VAL A 186 11.49 -30.71 -11.23
C VAL A 186 12.53 -30.26 -12.26
N GLN A 187 12.13 -30.08 -13.52
CA GLN A 187 13.01 -29.53 -14.56
C GLN A 187 13.49 -28.12 -14.21
N TRP A 188 12.62 -27.30 -13.63
CA TRP A 188 12.98 -25.96 -13.16
C TRP A 188 13.96 -26.00 -11.97
N LEU A 189 13.74 -26.87 -10.98
CA LEU A 189 14.68 -27.05 -9.87
C LEU A 189 16.08 -27.48 -10.37
N GLN A 190 16.16 -28.29 -11.42
CA GLN A 190 17.42 -28.65 -12.06
C GLN A 190 18.10 -27.46 -12.73
N GLN A 191 17.33 -26.57 -13.39
CA GLN A 191 17.87 -25.31 -13.93
C GLN A 191 18.32 -24.35 -12.84
N TYR A 192 17.61 -24.30 -11.71
CA TYR A 192 18.03 -23.52 -10.54
C TYR A 192 19.39 -24.00 -10.02
N ASP A 193 19.55 -25.31 -9.80
CA ASP A 193 20.81 -25.88 -9.33
C ASP A 193 21.95 -25.53 -10.31
N GLN A 194 21.70 -25.55 -11.63
CA GLN A 194 22.69 -25.15 -12.65
C GLN A 194 23.06 -23.65 -12.64
N ILE A 195 22.11 -22.76 -12.36
CA ILE A 195 22.30 -21.29 -12.46
C ILE A 195 22.86 -20.71 -11.14
N VAL A 196 22.51 -21.30 -10.00
CA VAL A 196 22.91 -20.82 -8.67
C VAL A 196 24.22 -21.45 -8.21
N ASP A 197 24.59 -22.65 -8.67
CA ASP A 197 25.90 -23.27 -8.38
C ASP A 197 27.03 -22.76 -9.30
N ASP A 198 26.79 -21.80 -10.20
CA ASP A 198 27.83 -21.19 -11.04
C ASP A 198 28.80 -20.37 -10.16
N PRO A 199 30.12 -20.67 -10.10
CA PRO A 199 31.04 -20.13 -9.09
C PRO A 199 31.41 -18.64 -9.23
N PHE A 200 30.75 -17.89 -10.10
CA PHE A 200 31.06 -16.48 -10.35
C PHE A 200 30.16 -15.56 -9.54
N HIS A 201 30.54 -15.35 -8.28
CA HIS A 201 30.68 -14.03 -7.64
C HIS A 201 30.78 -14.15 -6.11
N LYS A 202 32.01 -14.32 -5.62
CA LYS A 202 32.38 -13.76 -4.32
C LYS A 202 32.56 -12.25 -4.50
N LYS A 203 31.50 -11.45 -4.29
CA LYS A 203 31.74 -10.03 -4.00
C LYS A 203 32.58 -9.98 -2.72
N ASN A 204 33.83 -9.53 -2.86
CA ASN A 204 34.66 -9.22 -1.71
C ASN A 204 33.87 -8.25 -0.83
N PRO A 205 33.77 -8.49 0.49
CA PRO A 205 33.22 -7.50 1.39
C PRO A 205 34.02 -6.21 1.18
N SER A 206 33.32 -5.17 0.73
CA SER A 206 33.88 -3.86 0.51
C SER A 206 34.59 -3.39 1.78
N GLN A 207 35.73 -2.76 1.53
CA GLN A 207 36.74 -2.23 2.44
C GLN A 207 36.16 -1.58 3.73
N ASN A 208 36.98 -1.54 4.78
CA ASN A 208 36.75 -0.68 5.94
C ASN A 208 36.66 0.79 5.47
N ILE A 209 35.45 1.23 5.17
CA ILE A 209 35.11 2.64 5.00
C ILE A 209 34.86 3.14 6.43
N ALA A 210 35.68 4.10 6.86
CA ALA A 210 35.48 4.76 8.14
C ALA A 210 34.12 5.48 8.12
N THR A 211 33.40 5.45 9.24
CA THR A 211 32.15 6.20 9.38
C THR A 211 32.39 7.66 9.02
N ASN A 212 31.57 8.20 8.12
CA ASN A 212 31.80 9.49 7.51
C ASN A 212 30.79 10.49 8.08
N PHE A 213 31.20 11.23 9.11
CA PHE A 213 30.47 12.38 9.63
C PHE A 213 31.29 13.65 9.36
N SER A 214 30.74 14.57 8.55
CA SER A 214 31.42 15.81 8.17
C SER A 214 30.44 16.91 7.77
N LEU A 215 30.27 17.90 8.66
CA LEU A 215 29.39 19.03 8.46
C LEU A 215 29.99 20.10 7.54
N ALA A 216 29.13 20.85 6.86
CA ALA A 216 29.51 22.04 6.15
C ALA A 216 29.68 23.19 7.17
N PRO A 217 30.32 24.31 6.78
CA PRO A 217 30.36 25.47 7.65
C PRO A 217 28.95 25.90 8.08
N ARG A 218 28.71 26.00 9.38
CA ARG A 218 27.44 26.47 9.93
C ARG A 218 27.40 27.99 9.89
N THR A 219 26.46 28.56 9.13
CA THR A 219 26.26 30.01 9.07
C THR A 219 24.91 30.35 9.66
N ARG A 220 24.87 30.47 10.99
CA ARG A 220 23.61 30.77 11.69
C ARG A 220 23.23 32.23 11.53
N GLN A 221 22.03 32.47 11.01
CA GLN A 221 21.46 33.82 10.95
C GLN A 221 20.97 34.23 12.34
N ALA A 222 21.34 35.44 12.79
CA ALA A 222 20.94 35.93 14.10
C ALA A 222 19.43 36.23 14.14
N SER A 223 18.69 35.56 15.02
CA SER A 223 17.27 35.82 15.27
C SER A 223 17.12 36.72 16.52
N PRO A 224 16.87 38.03 16.39
CA PRO A 224 16.73 38.92 17.53
C PRO A 224 15.54 38.54 18.41
N ILE A 225 15.70 38.72 19.73
CA ILE A 225 14.59 38.61 20.68
C ILE A 225 13.70 39.85 20.51
N ILE A 226 12.44 39.63 20.14
CA ILE A 226 11.46 40.69 19.93
C ILE A 226 10.51 40.88 21.12
N LEU A 227 10.35 39.84 21.95
CA LEU A 227 9.44 39.85 23.09
C LEU A 227 9.96 38.96 24.22
N LYS A 228 9.77 39.41 25.45
CA LYS A 228 9.89 38.61 26.67
C LYS A 228 8.62 38.80 27.50
N GLN A 229 7.96 37.70 27.83
CA GLN A 229 6.74 37.70 28.64
C GLN A 229 6.87 36.57 29.66
N GLU A 230 6.99 36.91 30.95
CA GLU A 230 7.20 35.94 32.03
C GLU A 230 8.40 35.01 31.73
N ASN A 231 8.17 33.70 31.64
CA ASN A 231 9.18 32.69 31.29
C ASN A 231 9.31 32.43 29.77
N ILE A 232 8.55 33.14 28.93
CA ILE A 232 8.54 32.99 27.48
C ILE A 232 9.44 34.04 26.82
N GLN A 233 10.24 33.60 25.85
CA GLN A 233 11.03 34.46 24.96
C GLN A 233 10.66 34.16 23.50
N VAL A 234 10.47 35.21 22.71
CA VAL A 234 10.18 35.10 21.28
C VAL A 234 11.32 35.71 20.49
N GLN A 235 11.89 34.92 19.59
CA GLN A 235 12.83 35.36 18.58
C GLN A 235 12.13 35.39 17.22
N ALA A 236 12.55 36.30 16.35
CA ALA A 236 12.00 36.43 15.01
C ALA A 236 13.12 36.43 13.97
N LEU A 237 12.88 35.78 12.85
CA LEU A 237 13.76 35.77 11.69
C LEU A 237 12.91 35.97 10.44
N SER A 238 13.24 36.96 9.60
CA SER A 238 12.54 37.14 8.33
C SER A 238 12.79 35.93 7.44
N HIS A 239 11.78 35.53 6.69
CA HIS A 239 11.96 34.64 5.54
C HIS A 239 12.81 35.34 4.48
N GLU A 240 13.49 34.53 3.68
CA GLU A 240 14.18 34.97 2.48
C GLU A 240 13.16 35.50 1.44
N PRO A 241 13.59 36.33 0.49
CA PRO A 241 12.67 36.86 -0.52
C PRO A 241 12.18 35.77 -1.46
N ARG A 242 10.86 35.64 -1.58
CA ARG A 242 10.22 34.71 -2.52
C ARG A 242 10.62 34.97 -3.97
N ASN A 243 10.84 33.92 -4.74
CA ASN A 243 11.27 34.02 -6.14
C ASN A 243 10.15 33.60 -7.11
N PRO A 244 9.35 34.54 -7.64
CA PRO A 244 8.20 34.19 -8.48
C PRO A 244 8.63 33.57 -9.81
N GLN A 245 8.14 32.36 -10.09
CA GLN A 245 8.15 31.78 -11.44
C GLN A 245 6.86 32.08 -12.23
N LYS A 246 6.96 32.03 -13.56
CA LYS A 246 5.90 32.49 -14.48
C LYS A 246 4.86 31.44 -14.86
N GLU A 247 5.06 30.16 -14.57
CA GLU A 247 4.19 29.08 -15.07
C GLU A 247 3.32 28.46 -13.97
N LYS A 248 3.89 27.57 -13.16
CA LYS A 248 3.19 26.80 -12.11
C LYS A 248 3.84 27.04 -10.74
N PRO A 249 3.08 26.94 -9.62
CA PRO A 249 3.61 27.04 -8.27
C PRO A 249 4.78 26.08 -8.00
N PHE A 250 4.66 24.80 -8.37
CA PHE A 250 5.72 23.82 -8.16
C PHE A 250 6.52 23.53 -9.44
N THR A 251 7.82 23.34 -9.24
CA THR A 251 8.74 22.77 -10.23
C THR A 251 9.36 21.49 -9.71
N ILE A 252 9.40 20.45 -10.55
CA ILE A 252 9.96 19.14 -10.19
C ILE A 252 11.41 19.05 -10.69
N ARG A 253 12.32 18.63 -9.81
CA ARG A 253 13.72 18.33 -10.14
C ARG A 253 14.10 16.92 -9.69
N ASN A 254 15.03 16.30 -10.40
CA ASN A 254 15.62 15.06 -9.95
C ASN A 254 16.52 15.32 -8.73
N GLY A 255 16.41 14.51 -7.69
CA GLY A 255 17.21 14.67 -6.46
C GLY A 255 18.71 14.72 -6.71
N THR A 256 19.23 14.03 -7.73
CA THR A 256 20.66 14.08 -8.06
C THR A 256 21.12 15.47 -8.52
N GLU A 257 20.24 16.27 -9.13
CA GLU A 257 20.54 17.65 -9.52
C GLU A 257 20.70 18.56 -8.31
N MET A 258 20.05 18.20 -7.20
CA MET A 258 20.11 18.89 -5.91
C MET A 258 21.18 18.31 -4.97
N GLY A 259 22.01 17.36 -5.43
CA GLY A 259 23.07 16.75 -4.60
C GLY A 259 22.62 15.58 -3.73
N ILE A 260 21.40 15.06 -3.92
CA ILE A 260 20.91 13.84 -3.27
C ILE A 260 21.51 12.64 -4.02
N THR A 261 22.46 11.94 -3.40
CA THR A 261 23.26 10.91 -4.08
C THR A 261 22.70 9.50 -3.98
N TYR A 262 21.82 9.24 -3.02
CA TYR A 262 21.17 7.94 -2.86
C TYR A 262 20.08 7.73 -3.90
N SER A 263 19.93 6.47 -4.32
CA SER A 263 18.85 6.04 -5.21
C SER A 263 18.39 4.65 -4.79
N ASN A 264 17.08 4.42 -4.87
CA ASN A 264 16.51 3.11 -4.61
C ASN A 264 16.93 2.15 -5.73
N SER A 265 17.37 0.96 -5.34
CA SER A 265 17.84 -0.05 -6.28
C SER A 265 16.72 -0.55 -7.19
N MET A 266 17.00 -0.64 -8.49
CA MET A 266 16.13 -1.28 -9.49
C MET A 266 16.57 -2.72 -9.74
N SER A 267 16.30 -3.62 -8.80
CA SER A 267 16.58 -5.07 -8.93
C SER A 267 15.43 -5.91 -8.36
N PRO A 268 15.33 -7.21 -8.70
CA PRO A 268 14.20 -8.05 -8.31
C PRO A 268 13.80 -8.02 -6.82
N LYS A 269 14.72 -7.81 -5.85
CA LYS A 269 14.37 -7.64 -4.43
C LYS A 269 13.32 -6.56 -4.17
N MET A 270 13.23 -5.53 -5.01
CA MET A 270 12.24 -4.45 -4.85
C MET A 270 10.80 -4.92 -5.05
N PHE A 271 10.57 -6.18 -5.44
CA PHE A 271 9.25 -6.78 -5.61
C PHE A 271 8.93 -7.79 -4.49
N PHE A 272 9.74 -7.80 -3.44
CA PHE A 272 9.66 -8.78 -2.37
C PHE A 272 9.26 -8.11 -1.05
N ASP A 273 8.21 -8.60 -0.42
CA ASP A 273 7.66 -8.07 0.83
C ASP A 273 8.65 -8.23 2.00
N PRO A 274 8.91 -7.20 2.84
CA PRO A 274 8.44 -5.80 2.80
C PRO A 274 9.36 -4.82 2.04
N LEU A 275 10.37 -5.31 1.33
CA LEU A 275 11.41 -4.49 0.69
C LEU A 275 10.88 -3.59 -0.43
N PHE A 276 9.67 -3.87 -0.95
CA PHE A 276 9.02 -3.08 -1.99
C PHE A 276 8.34 -1.80 -1.51
N PHE A 277 8.29 -1.53 -0.19
CA PHE A 277 7.67 -0.33 0.39
C PHE A 277 8.45 0.97 0.13
N GLY A 278 9.64 0.90 -0.48
CA GLY A 278 10.55 2.03 -0.55
C GLY A 278 11.31 2.20 0.77
N ARG A 279 11.73 3.43 1.08
CA ARG A 279 12.53 3.77 2.27
C ARG A 279 11.92 4.96 2.99
N GLY A 280 12.15 5.06 4.29
CA GLY A 280 11.72 6.21 5.07
C GLY A 280 12.53 7.46 4.81
N ILE A 281 11.87 8.59 5.02
CA ILE A 281 12.44 9.94 4.92
C ILE A 281 11.96 10.79 6.10
N ALA A 282 12.87 11.60 6.64
CA ALA A 282 12.59 12.52 7.73
C ALA A 282 13.26 13.88 7.52
N SER A 283 12.56 15.00 7.74
CA SER A 283 13.15 16.34 7.75
C SER A 283 13.35 16.90 9.15
N GLY A 284 14.31 17.81 9.31
CA GLY A 284 14.61 18.47 10.57
C GLY A 284 15.89 19.30 10.51
N ASP A 285 15.95 20.39 11.29
CA ASP A 285 17.17 21.21 11.46
C ASP A 285 18.13 20.47 12.40
N PHE A 286 18.91 19.53 11.84
CA PHE A 286 19.72 18.57 12.60
C PHE A 286 20.93 19.22 13.24
N ASP A 287 21.48 20.27 12.62
CA ASP A 287 22.70 20.95 13.07
C ASP A 287 22.48 22.36 13.66
N LEU A 288 21.22 22.78 13.77
CA LEU A 288 20.74 24.04 14.36
C LEU A 288 21.30 25.29 13.66
N ASP A 289 21.58 25.19 12.36
CA ASP A 289 22.02 26.31 11.53
C ASP A 289 20.86 27.16 10.98
N GLY A 290 19.62 26.66 11.12
CA GLY A 290 18.38 27.31 10.71
C GLY A 290 17.83 26.82 9.38
N TRP A 291 18.56 25.98 8.65
CA TRP A 291 18.13 25.33 7.42
C TRP A 291 17.61 23.92 7.71
N THR A 292 16.54 23.53 7.03
CA THR A 292 15.97 22.20 7.24
C THR A 292 16.79 21.17 6.47
N ASP A 293 17.36 20.20 7.19
CA ASP A 293 18.05 19.03 6.65
C ASP A 293 17.07 17.86 6.45
N PHE A 294 17.55 16.75 5.88
CA PHE A 294 16.77 15.53 5.87
C PHE A 294 17.64 14.25 5.96
N ALA A 295 17.05 13.18 6.48
CA ALA A 295 17.63 11.86 6.60
C ALA A 295 16.80 10.82 5.85
N ILE A 296 17.47 9.77 5.36
CA ILE A 296 16.85 8.66 4.64
C ILE A 296 17.31 7.31 5.19
N ALA A 297 16.39 6.36 5.23
CA ALA A 297 16.71 4.96 5.47
C ALA A 297 17.35 4.35 4.20
N THR A 298 18.29 3.42 4.38
CA THR A 298 18.98 2.75 3.26
C THR A 298 19.19 1.27 3.52
N ASP A 299 19.63 0.55 2.47
CA ASP A 299 20.05 -0.85 2.57
C ASP A 299 21.23 -1.08 3.53
N ASN A 300 21.91 -0.01 3.97
CA ASN A 300 23.08 -0.05 4.85
C ASN A 300 22.95 0.93 6.03
N GLY A 301 21.76 1.04 6.60
CA GLY A 301 21.48 1.95 7.71
C GLY A 301 20.87 3.26 7.23
N LEU A 302 21.64 4.35 7.22
CA LEU A 302 21.10 5.70 6.98
C LEU A 302 22.03 6.57 6.13
N GLU A 303 21.46 7.61 5.51
CA GLU A 303 22.21 8.77 5.04
C GLU A 303 21.53 10.07 5.51
N LEU A 304 22.32 11.05 5.95
CA LEU A 304 21.88 12.40 6.31
C LEU A 304 22.41 13.42 5.30
N TYR A 305 21.54 14.30 4.87
CA TYR A 305 21.80 15.34 3.88
C TYR A 305 21.61 16.72 4.50
N GLN A 306 22.70 17.49 4.58
CA GLN A 306 22.66 18.87 5.03
C GLN A 306 22.22 19.79 3.91
N ASN A 307 21.32 20.73 4.20
CA ASN A 307 20.91 21.79 3.30
C ASN A 307 21.98 22.90 3.24
N LEU A 308 22.51 23.15 2.04
CA LEU A 308 23.50 24.19 1.81
C LEU A 308 22.83 25.51 1.39
N TYR A 309 22.17 26.13 2.36
CA TYR A 309 21.58 27.47 2.24
C TYR A 309 20.56 27.61 1.10
N GLY A 310 19.66 26.63 0.95
CA GLY A 310 18.56 26.65 -0.02
C GLY A 310 18.94 26.31 -1.45
N LYS A 311 20.21 25.98 -1.71
CA LYS A 311 20.69 25.76 -3.07
C LYS A 311 20.75 24.28 -3.45
N ASN A 312 21.40 23.49 -2.60
CA ASN A 312 21.69 22.07 -2.83
C ASN A 312 21.83 21.37 -1.48
N PHE A 313 21.83 20.05 -1.51
CA PHE A 313 22.11 19.19 -0.38
C PHE A 313 23.47 18.52 -0.49
N ARG A 314 24.07 18.20 0.66
CA ARG A 314 25.30 17.44 0.74
C ARG A 314 25.16 16.32 1.74
N LYS A 315 25.53 15.10 1.36
CA LYS A 315 25.63 14.00 2.31
C LYS A 315 26.69 14.30 3.36
N VAL A 316 26.28 14.32 4.64
CA VAL A 316 27.14 14.66 5.78
C VAL A 316 27.26 13.54 6.81
N PHE A 317 26.36 12.55 6.80
CA PHE A 317 26.44 11.40 7.70
C PHE A 317 26.03 10.11 6.99
N SER A 318 26.85 9.07 7.08
CA SER A 318 26.59 7.73 6.52
C SER A 318 27.57 6.70 7.10
N ASP A 319 27.38 5.41 6.76
CA ASP A 319 28.32 4.32 7.09
C ASP A 319 28.57 4.11 8.59
N VAL A 320 27.51 4.21 9.41
CA VAL A 320 27.56 3.91 10.85
C VAL A 320 27.89 2.42 11.03
N ALA A 321 28.98 2.12 11.75
CA ALA A 321 29.57 0.78 11.82
C ALA A 321 28.59 -0.28 12.35
N GLU A 322 27.84 0.05 13.40
CA GLU A 322 26.85 -0.81 14.06
C GLU A 322 25.62 -1.09 13.17
N LEU A 323 25.38 -0.24 12.17
CA LEU A 323 24.24 -0.32 11.26
C LEU A 323 24.61 -0.93 9.90
N LYS A 324 25.86 -1.30 9.70
CA LYS A 324 26.36 -1.85 8.43
C LYS A 324 25.61 -3.13 8.04
N ASN A 325 25.19 -3.20 6.78
CA ASN A 325 24.39 -4.28 6.18
C ASN A 325 22.99 -4.50 6.80
N LYS A 326 22.52 -3.61 7.68
CA LYS A 326 21.15 -3.68 8.19
C LYS A 326 20.21 -2.99 7.21
N GLN A 327 19.20 -3.72 6.76
CA GLN A 327 18.19 -3.21 5.83
C GLN A 327 17.26 -2.26 6.57
N ALA A 328 17.57 -0.97 6.55
CA ALA A 328 16.73 0.02 7.20
C ALA A 328 15.49 0.34 6.34
N ILE A 329 14.35 0.45 7.01
CA ILE A 329 13.06 0.68 6.34
C ILE A 329 12.49 2.03 6.77
N ASN A 330 12.45 2.31 8.07
CA ASN A 330 11.87 3.53 8.61
C ASN A 330 12.92 4.41 9.30
N ILE A 331 12.79 5.74 9.23
CA ILE A 331 13.71 6.71 9.85
C ILE A 331 12.96 7.95 10.35
N ALA A 332 13.32 8.49 11.52
CA ALA A 332 12.77 9.73 12.07
C ALA A 332 13.86 10.59 12.71
N LEU A 333 13.69 11.92 12.70
CA LEU A 333 14.55 12.88 13.39
C LEU A 333 13.82 13.43 14.63
N VAL A 334 14.22 12.98 15.82
CA VAL A 334 13.53 13.27 17.10
C VAL A 334 14.53 13.37 18.24
N ASP A 335 14.30 14.28 19.20
CA ASP A 335 15.16 14.47 20.38
C ASP A 335 14.74 13.51 21.50
N LEU A 336 15.35 12.33 21.57
CA LEU A 336 14.93 11.26 22.49
C LEU A 336 15.59 11.38 23.86
N ASN A 337 16.74 12.03 23.96
CA ASN A 337 17.42 12.30 25.22
C ASN A 337 17.11 13.71 25.79
N ASN A 338 16.24 14.47 25.11
CA ASN A 338 15.76 15.79 25.48
C ASN A 338 16.90 16.82 25.66
N ASP A 339 17.98 16.72 24.88
CA ASP A 339 19.19 17.51 25.05
C ASP A 339 19.23 18.81 24.21
N GLY A 340 18.28 19.00 23.29
CA GLY A 340 18.30 20.13 22.35
C GLY A 340 18.60 19.78 20.91
N TRP A 341 19.07 18.57 20.63
CA TRP A 341 19.49 18.12 19.31
C TRP A 341 18.59 16.98 18.82
N LEU A 342 18.31 16.96 17.52
CA LEU A 342 17.56 15.87 16.93
C LEU A 342 18.46 14.63 16.82
N ASP A 343 18.02 13.50 17.37
CA ASP A 343 18.62 12.19 17.18
C ASP A 343 18.01 11.48 15.96
N ILE A 344 18.66 10.43 15.48
CA ILE A 344 18.15 9.61 14.37
C ILE A 344 17.59 8.30 14.93
N PHE A 345 16.27 8.14 14.88
CA PHE A 345 15.62 6.85 15.13
C PHE A 345 15.51 6.08 13.81
N LEU A 346 15.85 4.78 13.82
CA LEU A 346 15.92 3.93 12.65
C LEU A 346 15.35 2.54 12.94
N THR A 347 14.53 1.99 12.04
CA THR A 347 14.04 0.61 12.12
C THR A 347 14.65 -0.24 11.01
N THR A 348 14.93 -1.50 11.33
CA THR A 348 15.59 -2.41 10.38
C THR A 348 14.85 -3.73 10.26
N PHE A 349 14.85 -4.30 9.07
CA PHE A 349 14.23 -5.59 8.81
C PHE A 349 15.04 -6.71 9.49
N ASN A 350 14.43 -7.39 10.47
CA ASN A 350 14.98 -8.51 11.26
C ASN A 350 16.19 -8.18 12.17
N ASP A 351 16.65 -6.94 12.20
CA ASP A 351 17.82 -6.52 12.98
C ASP A 351 17.46 -5.64 14.20
N GLY A 352 16.20 -5.20 14.30
CA GLY A 352 15.66 -4.42 15.41
C GLY A 352 15.63 -2.91 15.16
N ASN A 353 15.38 -2.15 16.23
CA ASN A 353 15.27 -0.69 16.19
C ASN A 353 16.48 -0.05 16.86
N TYR A 354 16.88 1.13 16.40
CA TYR A 354 18.09 1.82 16.83
C TYR A 354 17.88 3.32 16.94
N VAL A 355 18.63 3.94 17.85
CA VAL A 355 18.78 5.39 17.95
C VAL A 355 20.26 5.71 17.77
N VAL A 356 20.56 6.63 16.87
CA VAL A 356 21.88 7.23 16.74
C VAL A 356 21.80 8.63 17.33
N LEU A 357 22.50 8.86 18.43
CA LEU A 357 22.50 10.17 19.08
C LEU A 357 23.18 11.20 18.19
N ASN A 358 22.72 12.44 18.26
CA ASN A 358 23.34 13.52 17.52
C ASN A 358 24.83 13.64 17.90
N PRO A 359 25.78 13.51 16.94
CA PRO A 359 27.20 13.52 17.26
C PRO A 359 27.77 14.93 17.44
N ILE A 360 27.01 15.98 17.13
CA ILE A 360 27.45 17.38 17.25
C ILE A 360 27.77 17.78 18.70
N PRO A 361 26.90 17.56 19.70
CA PRO A 361 27.18 17.92 21.09
C PRO A 361 28.40 17.19 21.68
N THR A 362 28.80 16.05 21.11
CA THR A 362 29.90 15.20 21.58
C THR A 362 31.15 15.28 20.68
N GLU A 363 31.30 16.37 19.93
CA GLU A 363 32.46 16.62 19.04
C GLU A 363 32.72 15.50 18.01
N GLY A 364 31.66 14.83 17.55
CA GLY A 364 31.71 13.78 16.53
C GLY A 364 31.65 12.35 17.06
N GLU A 365 31.51 12.13 18.38
CA GLU A 365 31.35 10.79 18.94
C GLU A 365 30.02 10.17 18.52
N ILE A 366 30.08 9.00 17.88
CA ILE A 366 28.91 8.29 17.38
C ILE A 366 28.46 7.27 18.42
N VAL A 367 27.26 7.49 18.95
CA VAL A 367 26.65 6.60 19.95
C VAL A 367 25.39 5.98 19.35
N VAL A 368 25.38 4.65 19.27
CA VAL A 368 24.22 3.88 18.80
C VAL A 368 23.62 3.11 19.98
N LYS A 369 22.31 3.27 20.20
CA LYS A 369 21.53 2.54 21.21
C LYS A 369 20.50 1.66 20.52
N LYS A 370 20.31 0.44 21.02
CA LYS A 370 19.26 -0.45 20.55
C LYS A 370 17.96 -0.14 21.29
N VAL A 371 16.88 -0.01 20.56
CA VAL A 371 15.53 0.13 21.11
C VAL A 371 14.88 -1.26 21.13
N PRO A 372 14.34 -1.70 22.27
CA PRO A 372 13.69 -3.01 22.40
C PRO A 372 12.42 -3.11 21.54
N ASN A 373 12.17 -4.30 20.97
CA ASN A 373 10.96 -4.60 20.21
C ASN A 373 10.67 -6.13 20.11
N ASP A 374 10.76 -6.85 21.24
CA ASP A 374 10.61 -8.32 21.36
C ASP A 374 11.08 -9.13 20.12
N ASP A 375 10.23 -10.02 19.61
CA ASP A 375 10.45 -10.91 18.46
C ASP A 375 9.92 -10.31 17.13
N ALA A 376 9.66 -9.00 17.10
CA ALA A 376 9.08 -8.37 15.92
C ALA A 376 10.05 -8.41 14.73
N LEU A 377 9.51 -8.70 13.54
CA LEU A 377 10.32 -8.78 12.32
C LEU A 377 10.69 -7.40 11.79
N LEU A 378 9.77 -6.44 11.91
CA LEU A 378 9.95 -5.07 11.44
C LEU A 378 9.02 -4.14 12.22
N THR A 379 9.53 -3.00 12.67
CA THR A 379 8.69 -1.83 12.96
C THR A 379 8.54 -1.03 11.66
N SER A 380 7.35 -1.07 11.07
CA SER A 380 7.08 -0.40 9.80
C SER A 380 6.56 1.02 10.04
N ALA A 381 5.89 1.27 11.16
CA ALA A 381 5.43 2.62 11.52
C ALA A 381 5.89 3.00 12.93
N SER A 382 6.17 4.28 13.13
CA SER A 382 6.53 4.80 14.45
C SER A 382 5.89 6.16 14.71
N ALA A 383 5.51 6.40 15.96
CA ALA A 383 4.98 7.68 16.43
C ALA A 383 5.68 8.07 17.74
N PHE A 384 5.80 9.37 17.99
CA PHE A 384 6.54 9.90 19.14
C PHE A 384 5.71 10.95 19.88
N ALA A 385 5.57 10.78 21.20
CA ALA A 385 5.05 11.79 22.11
C ALA A 385 5.54 11.48 23.54
N ASP A 386 5.47 12.45 24.43
CA ASP A 386 5.67 12.24 25.86
C ASP A 386 4.33 11.75 26.46
N ILE A 387 4.13 10.42 26.51
CA ILE A 387 2.84 9.81 26.85
C ILE A 387 2.64 9.80 28.36
N ASN A 388 3.72 9.62 29.12
CA ASN A 388 3.70 9.54 30.58
C ASN A 388 4.01 10.88 31.30
N HIS A 389 4.28 11.95 30.54
CA HIS A 389 4.58 13.30 31.02
C HIS A 389 5.87 13.42 31.84
N ASP A 390 6.89 12.62 31.51
CA ASP A 390 8.20 12.66 32.17
C ASP A 390 9.23 13.57 31.48
N GLY A 391 8.86 14.15 30.34
CA GLY A 391 9.67 15.07 29.54
C GLY A 391 10.49 14.41 28.44
N TYR A 392 10.53 13.08 28.37
CA TYR A 392 11.18 12.32 27.31
C TYR A 392 10.15 11.78 26.33
N LEU A 393 10.53 11.67 25.06
CA LEU A 393 9.62 11.15 24.04
C LEU A 393 9.58 9.61 24.12
N ASP A 394 8.38 9.07 24.28
CA ASP A 394 8.06 7.65 24.16
C ASP A 394 7.83 7.28 22.69
N ILE A 395 7.87 5.97 22.40
CA ILE A 395 7.82 5.45 21.02
C ILE A 395 6.69 4.43 20.89
N ILE A 396 5.85 4.59 19.89
CA ILE A 396 4.96 3.52 19.42
C ILE A 396 5.67 2.75 18.31
N ASN A 397 5.91 1.45 18.51
CA ASN A 397 6.38 0.54 17.48
C ASN A 397 5.18 -0.13 16.80
N GLY A 398 4.80 0.39 15.65
CA GLY A 398 3.83 -0.22 14.73
C GLY A 398 4.47 -1.37 13.97
N ASN A 399 4.13 -2.60 14.34
CA ASN A 399 4.86 -3.78 13.88
C ASN A 399 4.26 -4.42 12.63
N TYR A 400 5.14 -4.96 11.80
CA TYR A 400 4.84 -5.60 10.53
C TYR A 400 5.61 -6.92 10.43
N TYR A 401 5.02 -7.90 9.74
CA TYR A 401 5.65 -9.19 9.49
C TYR A 401 5.89 -9.42 8.00
N LEU A 402 5.04 -10.23 7.35
CA LEU A 402 5.12 -10.59 5.93
C LEU A 402 3.70 -10.57 5.37
N GLY A 403 3.07 -9.40 5.39
CA GLY A 403 1.64 -9.21 5.20
C GLY A 403 1.12 -9.83 3.91
N ILE A 404 1.80 -9.64 2.77
CA ILE A 404 1.36 -10.21 1.49
C ILE A 404 1.36 -11.74 1.53
N LEU A 405 2.36 -12.33 2.18
CA LEU A 405 2.55 -13.79 2.24
C LEU A 405 1.60 -14.43 3.26
N THR A 406 1.32 -13.75 4.37
CA THR A 406 0.56 -14.31 5.50
C THR A 406 -0.93 -13.96 5.46
N ARG A 407 -1.31 -12.76 5.02
CA ARG A 407 -2.68 -12.19 4.91
C ARG A 407 -3.57 -12.35 6.14
N LYS A 408 -2.96 -12.60 7.30
CA LYS A 408 -3.63 -12.85 8.58
C LYS A 408 -2.81 -12.22 9.70
N PRO A 409 -3.46 -11.81 10.80
CA PRO A 409 -2.79 -11.44 12.04
C PRO A 409 -1.78 -12.46 12.51
N ILE A 410 -0.59 -11.94 12.84
CA ILE A 410 0.57 -12.68 13.29
C ILE A 410 0.94 -12.15 14.68
N GLN A 411 1.17 -13.04 15.64
CA GLN A 411 1.57 -12.64 17.00
C GLN A 411 2.83 -11.77 17.00
N GLN A 412 3.79 -12.07 16.13
CA GLN A 412 5.02 -11.29 15.97
C GLN A 412 4.82 -9.90 15.32
N ALA A 413 3.61 -9.56 14.87
CA ALA A 413 3.25 -8.22 14.39
C ALA A 413 2.51 -7.39 15.46
N THR A 414 2.58 -7.78 16.74
CA THR A 414 1.90 -7.03 17.81
C THR A 414 2.61 -5.71 18.05
N ASP A 415 1.87 -4.60 18.03
CA ASP A 415 2.42 -3.28 18.33
C ASP A 415 2.89 -3.15 19.77
N GLN A 416 3.85 -2.26 19.99
CA GLN A 416 4.45 -2.03 21.32
C GLN A 416 4.53 -0.54 21.65
N LEU A 417 4.30 -0.22 22.92
CA LEU A 417 4.67 1.05 23.51
C LEU A 417 6.04 0.90 24.16
N VAL A 418 6.98 1.75 23.79
CA VAL A 418 8.30 1.85 24.43
C VAL A 418 8.32 3.12 25.26
N LEU A 419 8.34 2.96 26.58
CA LEU A 419 8.57 4.07 27.49
C LEU A 419 10.06 4.38 27.55
N ASN A 420 10.39 5.67 27.40
CA ASN A 420 11.75 6.16 27.33
C ASN A 420 12.08 7.01 28.56
N HIS A 421 12.93 6.50 29.44
CA HIS A 421 13.42 7.25 30.58
C HIS A 421 14.86 7.69 30.33
N ASN A 422 15.05 8.66 29.42
CA ASN A 422 16.36 9.15 29.00
C ASN A 422 17.27 8.05 28.42
N LEU A 423 16.81 7.41 27.36
CA LEU A 423 17.46 6.30 26.65
C LEU A 423 17.55 4.99 27.45
N ASP A 424 16.94 4.93 28.63
CA ASP A 424 16.60 3.67 29.31
C ASP A 424 15.19 3.25 28.91
N PHE A 425 15.07 2.18 28.14
CA PHE A 425 13.83 1.80 27.48
C PHE A 425 13.13 0.65 28.19
N SER A 426 11.84 0.79 28.43
CA SER A 426 10.96 -0.30 28.85
C SER A 426 9.83 -0.50 27.86
N ILE A 427 9.37 -1.74 27.68
CA ILE A 427 8.37 -2.08 26.68
C ILE A 427 7.07 -2.56 27.31
N GLN A 428 5.97 -2.22 26.65
CA GLN A 428 4.64 -2.69 26.95
C GLN A 428 3.96 -3.16 25.67
N THR A 429 3.46 -4.39 25.68
CA THR A 429 2.66 -4.91 24.56
C THR A 429 1.31 -4.21 24.51
N MET A 430 0.94 -3.73 23.32
CA MET A 430 -0.35 -3.09 23.11
C MET A 430 -1.48 -4.12 23.05
N LYS A 431 -2.62 -3.77 23.66
CA LYS A 431 -3.83 -4.62 23.62
C LYS A 431 -4.58 -4.36 22.33
N GLY A 432 -4.65 -5.35 21.44
CA GLY A 432 -5.39 -5.24 20.20
C GLY A 432 -5.24 -6.51 19.37
N ILE A 433 -5.88 -6.54 18.21
CA ILE A 433 -5.59 -7.55 17.21
C ILE A 433 -4.30 -7.10 16.52
N PRO A 434 -3.23 -7.92 16.52
CA PRO A 434 -2.00 -7.57 15.80
C PRO A 434 -2.30 -7.36 14.32
N GLY A 435 -2.12 -6.13 13.87
CA GLY A 435 -2.26 -5.75 12.48
C GLY A 435 -0.94 -5.81 11.73
N GLN A 436 -1.00 -5.70 10.42
CA GLN A 436 0.19 -5.38 9.62
C GLN A 436 0.28 -3.86 9.60
N THR A 437 0.88 -3.28 10.63
CA THR A 437 0.80 -1.84 10.89
C THR A 437 1.65 -1.06 9.88
N HIS A 438 1.05 -0.07 9.22
CA HIS A 438 1.71 0.80 8.23
C HIS A 438 1.71 2.28 8.63
N SER A 439 0.85 2.65 9.57
CA SER A 439 0.80 4.00 10.12
C SER A 439 0.55 3.95 11.63
N ALA A 440 1.19 4.85 12.35
CA ALA A 440 0.93 5.12 13.76
C ALA A 440 1.00 6.62 13.98
N LEU A 441 -0.02 7.22 14.60
CA LEU A 441 -0.09 8.66 14.88
C LEU A 441 -0.55 8.90 16.31
N LEU A 442 0.16 9.79 17.02
CA LEU A 442 -0.26 10.35 18.30
C LEU A 442 -0.73 11.78 18.06
N SER A 443 -1.97 12.09 18.45
CA SER A 443 -2.60 13.41 18.27
C SER A 443 -3.80 13.55 19.21
N ASP A 444 -4.02 14.74 19.78
CA ASP A 444 -5.16 15.01 20.68
C ASP A 444 -6.47 15.21 19.87
N ILE A 445 -7.12 14.11 19.47
CA ILE A 445 -8.32 14.15 18.61
C ILE A 445 -9.61 14.51 19.34
N ASN A 446 -9.62 14.45 20.69
CA ASN A 446 -10.80 14.73 21.51
C ASN A 446 -10.71 16.07 22.28
N LEU A 447 -9.57 16.76 22.16
CA LEU A 447 -9.25 18.05 22.79
C LEU A 447 -9.27 18.01 24.31
N ASP A 448 -8.79 16.92 24.92
CA ASP A 448 -8.65 16.78 26.37
C ASP A 448 -7.22 17.06 26.87
N GLY A 449 -6.27 17.30 25.96
CA GLY A 449 -4.87 17.61 26.29
C GLY A 449 -3.97 16.38 26.38
N GLN A 450 -4.52 15.17 26.21
CA GLN A 450 -3.74 13.92 26.18
C GLN A 450 -3.58 13.44 24.73
N PRO A 451 -2.42 12.87 24.37
CA PRO A 451 -2.24 12.30 23.04
C PRO A 451 -3.08 11.01 22.89
N ASP A 452 -3.98 11.00 21.92
CA ASP A 452 -4.72 9.81 21.49
C ASP A 452 -3.91 9.06 20.43
N LEU A 453 -4.07 7.72 20.36
CA LEU A 453 -3.32 6.86 19.44
C LEU A 453 -4.20 6.33 18.31
N MET A 454 -3.72 6.46 17.09
CA MET A 454 -4.31 5.89 15.89
C MET A 454 -3.32 4.94 15.22
N ILE A 455 -3.77 3.72 14.91
CA ILE A 455 -2.98 2.67 14.25
C ILE A 455 -3.67 2.29 12.94
N GLY A 456 -2.96 2.52 11.83
CA GLY A 456 -3.36 2.14 10.48
C GLY A 456 -2.85 0.75 10.11
N ASN A 457 -3.78 -0.15 9.83
CA ASN A 457 -3.50 -1.56 9.57
C ASN A 457 -3.79 -1.94 8.11
N ASP A 458 -3.10 -2.99 7.66
CA ASP A 458 -3.36 -3.62 6.36
C ASP A 458 -4.10 -4.97 6.50
N TYR A 459 -4.78 -5.37 5.41
CA TYR A 459 -5.49 -6.64 5.19
C TYR A 459 -6.84 -6.82 5.88
N ARG A 460 -6.92 -7.61 6.96
CA ARG A 460 -8.20 -8.11 7.53
C ARG A 460 -8.45 -7.58 8.94
N VAL A 461 -7.67 -6.60 9.36
CA VAL A 461 -7.71 -5.99 10.68
C VAL A 461 -8.10 -4.55 10.51
N ALA A 462 -9.09 -4.11 11.27
CA ALA A 462 -9.48 -2.71 11.28
C ALA A 462 -8.38 -1.85 11.89
N ASP A 463 -8.32 -0.60 11.45
CA ASP A 463 -7.55 0.41 12.17
C ASP A 463 -8.02 0.50 13.62
N THR A 464 -7.07 0.72 14.52
CA THR A 464 -7.35 0.78 15.95
C THR A 464 -7.09 2.16 16.49
N TYR A 465 -8.04 2.66 17.29
CA TYR A 465 -8.01 3.98 17.89
C TYR A 465 -8.04 3.83 19.41
N TYR A 466 -7.33 4.68 20.12
CA TYR A 466 -7.28 4.69 21.57
C TYR A 466 -7.33 6.10 22.10
N HIS A 467 -8.11 6.32 23.15
CA HIS A 467 -7.94 7.53 23.95
C HIS A 467 -6.75 7.41 24.89
N GLY A 468 -5.93 8.44 24.92
CA GLY A 468 -4.90 8.64 25.94
C GLY A 468 -5.52 8.93 27.31
N THR A 469 -4.71 8.81 28.36
CA THR A 469 -5.11 9.16 29.73
C THR A 469 -3.95 9.84 30.44
N ASP A 470 -4.24 10.56 31.53
CA ASP A 470 -3.24 11.24 32.37
C ASP A 470 -2.19 10.30 32.99
N LYS A 471 -2.41 8.98 32.93
CA LYS A 471 -1.50 7.96 33.44
C LYS A 471 -0.59 7.36 32.37
N GLY A 472 -0.66 7.85 31.14
CA GLY A 472 0.04 7.23 29.99
C GLY A 472 -0.54 5.88 29.57
N GLU A 473 -1.80 5.60 29.93
CA GLU A 473 -2.51 4.40 29.49
C GLU A 473 -3.43 4.70 28.30
N PHE A 474 -3.62 3.70 27.43
CA PHE A 474 -4.51 3.78 26.28
C PHE A 474 -5.81 3.00 26.47
N LYS A 475 -6.94 3.67 26.24
CA LYS A 475 -8.27 3.06 26.23
C LYS A 475 -8.78 2.91 24.80
N LYS A 476 -8.87 1.67 24.33
CA LYS A 476 -9.34 1.36 22.97
C LYS A 476 -10.78 1.86 22.72
N ILE A 477 -10.97 2.51 21.59
CA ILE A 477 -12.26 2.91 21.03
C ILE A 477 -12.83 1.73 20.22
N ARG A 478 -14.11 1.41 20.44
CA ARG A 478 -14.83 0.32 19.78
C ARG A 478 -16.01 0.82 18.98
N HIS A 479 -16.56 -0.03 18.11
CA HIS A 479 -17.73 0.32 17.30
C HIS A 479 -18.92 0.80 18.14
N GLN A 480 -19.16 0.14 19.28
CA GLN A 480 -20.24 0.48 20.21
C GLN A 480 -20.11 1.87 20.85
N ASP A 481 -18.91 2.46 20.88
CA ASP A 481 -18.67 3.78 21.46
C ASP A 481 -19.16 4.90 20.54
N LYS A 482 -19.38 4.60 19.25
CA LYS A 482 -19.91 5.53 18.22
C LYS A 482 -19.09 6.82 18.02
N ILE A 483 -17.80 6.78 18.36
CA ILE A 483 -16.88 7.90 18.18
C ILE A 483 -16.34 7.92 16.75
N ILE A 484 -15.76 6.80 16.30
CA ILE A 484 -15.29 6.60 14.92
C ILE A 484 -16.33 5.77 14.17
N PRO A 485 -17.01 6.32 13.14
CA PRO A 485 -18.12 5.63 12.48
C PRO A 485 -17.65 4.52 11.53
N ILE A 486 -16.50 4.72 10.88
CA ILE A 486 -15.96 3.85 9.82
C ILE A 486 -14.45 4.10 9.69
N THR A 487 -13.72 3.08 9.25
CA THR A 487 -12.29 3.16 8.93
C THR A 487 -11.96 2.47 7.60
N THR A 488 -10.71 2.50 7.17
CA THR A 488 -10.23 1.86 5.94
C THR A 488 -9.65 0.47 6.22
N GLN A 489 -9.63 -0.39 5.20
CA GLN A 489 -9.16 -1.77 5.35
C GLN A 489 -7.63 -1.90 5.18
N ASN A 490 -7.05 -1.09 4.29
CA ASN A 490 -5.64 -1.16 3.95
C ASN A 490 -5.02 0.24 4.12
N THR A 491 -4.88 0.66 5.37
CA THR A 491 -4.51 2.03 5.73
C THR A 491 -3.00 2.20 5.68
N MET A 492 -2.54 3.07 4.78
CA MET A 492 -1.12 3.32 4.56
C MET A 492 -0.63 4.55 5.33
N SER A 493 -1.47 5.58 5.45
CA SER A 493 -1.17 6.76 6.27
C SER A 493 -2.42 7.31 6.95
N ILE A 494 -2.19 7.94 8.08
CA ILE A 494 -3.17 8.64 8.90
C ILE A 494 -2.60 10.03 9.16
N ASP A 495 -3.40 11.06 8.95
CA ASP A 495 -3.03 12.41 9.36
C ASP A 495 -4.20 13.13 10.00
N THR A 496 -3.88 14.07 10.90
CA THR A 496 -4.85 14.98 11.51
C THR A 496 -4.72 16.39 10.95
N GLY A 497 -5.78 17.17 10.92
CA GLY A 497 -5.72 18.55 10.43
C GLY A 497 -6.95 19.33 10.82
N ASP A 498 -7.01 20.59 10.44
CA ASP A 498 -8.23 21.40 10.53
C ASP A 498 -8.51 21.93 9.12
N PHE A 499 -9.23 21.14 8.31
CA PHE A 499 -9.40 21.49 6.90
C PHE A 499 -10.43 22.60 6.71
N ASN A 500 -11.31 22.82 7.69
CA ASN A 500 -12.42 23.75 7.61
C ASN A 500 -12.26 25.00 8.53
N ASN A 501 -11.11 25.09 9.21
CA ASN A 501 -10.75 26.15 10.15
C ASN A 501 -11.77 26.33 11.29
N ASP A 502 -12.35 25.24 11.81
CA ASP A 502 -13.28 25.26 12.94
C ASP A 502 -12.62 24.98 14.31
N LEU A 503 -11.29 24.79 14.32
CA LEU A 503 -10.45 24.47 15.47
C LEU A 503 -10.65 23.06 16.05
N ILE A 504 -11.42 22.19 15.38
CA ILE A 504 -11.64 20.81 15.74
C ILE A 504 -10.82 19.92 14.79
N PRO A 505 -10.06 18.95 15.30
CA PRO A 505 -9.24 18.10 14.47
C PRO A 505 -10.12 17.15 13.64
N ASP A 506 -9.82 17.09 12.35
CA ASP A 506 -10.30 16.12 11.39
C ASP A 506 -9.23 15.03 11.18
N ILE A 507 -9.65 13.83 10.76
CA ILE A 507 -8.77 12.70 10.49
C ILE A 507 -8.88 12.32 9.01
N TYR A 508 -7.74 12.23 8.33
CA TYR A 508 -7.65 11.66 6.99
C TYR A 508 -6.96 10.30 7.01
N LEU A 509 -7.53 9.33 6.29
CA LEU A 509 -7.04 7.97 6.14
C LEU A 509 -6.76 7.70 4.66
N ALA A 510 -5.50 7.49 4.31
CA ALA A 510 -5.11 7.04 2.98
C ALA A 510 -5.16 5.52 2.91
N ASN A 511 -5.96 5.01 1.98
CA ASN A 511 -6.21 3.61 1.77
C ASN A 511 -5.63 3.16 0.43
N ILE A 512 -5.32 1.88 0.33
CA ILE A 512 -5.16 1.23 -0.97
C ILE A 512 -6.55 1.08 -1.62
N GLY A 513 -6.99 2.14 -2.30
CA GLY A 513 -8.22 2.17 -3.09
C GLY A 513 -7.95 1.95 -4.58
N MET A 514 -8.89 1.34 -5.30
CA MET A 514 -8.88 1.33 -6.77
C MET A 514 -10.19 1.96 -7.23
N SER A 515 -10.18 3.27 -7.51
CA SER A 515 -11.40 3.99 -7.94
C SER A 515 -11.92 3.46 -9.28
N ARG A 516 -11.01 2.92 -10.10
CA ARG A 516 -11.33 2.20 -11.32
C ARG A 516 -11.64 0.75 -10.96
N GLY A 517 -12.89 0.48 -10.58
CA GLY A 517 -13.39 -0.87 -10.26
C GLY A 517 -13.10 -1.89 -11.36
N LEU A 518 -13.24 -3.19 -11.04
CA LEU A 518 -13.32 -4.43 -11.87
C LEU A 518 -12.76 -4.48 -13.32
N ASP A 519 -12.89 -3.44 -14.13
CA ASP A 519 -12.24 -3.24 -15.43
C ASP A 519 -10.70 -3.24 -15.32
N VAL A 520 -10.15 -2.71 -14.23
CA VAL A 520 -8.69 -2.74 -14.01
C VAL A 520 -8.22 -4.15 -13.67
N VAL A 521 -8.99 -4.97 -12.96
CA VAL A 521 -8.68 -6.42 -12.80
C VAL A 521 -8.62 -7.11 -14.17
N SER A 522 -9.51 -6.79 -15.11
CA SER A 522 -9.44 -7.34 -16.47
C SER A 522 -8.25 -6.83 -17.31
N ASN A 523 -7.80 -5.59 -17.06
CA ASN A 523 -6.70 -4.94 -17.79
C ASN A 523 -5.32 -5.15 -17.15
N ILE A 524 -5.21 -5.30 -15.82
CA ILE A 524 -4.00 -5.67 -15.07
C ILE A 524 -3.48 -7.03 -15.56
N PHE A 525 -4.39 -7.93 -15.95
CA PHE A 525 -4.05 -9.31 -16.32
C PHE A 525 -4.00 -9.58 -17.83
N GLY A 526 -4.27 -8.57 -18.67
CA GLY A 526 -4.18 -8.67 -20.14
C GLY A 526 -2.77 -8.43 -20.71
N ASP A 527 -2.56 -8.79 -21.97
CA ASP A 527 -1.33 -8.46 -22.73
C ASP A 527 -1.30 -6.99 -23.20
N THR A 528 -2.43 -6.27 -23.07
CA THR A 528 -2.63 -4.87 -23.47
C THR A 528 -1.79 -3.87 -22.67
N MET A 529 -1.42 -4.20 -21.42
CA MET A 529 -0.63 -3.30 -20.57
C MET A 529 0.80 -3.10 -21.05
N LYS A 530 1.38 -4.05 -21.80
CA LYS A 530 2.82 -4.00 -22.20
C LYS A 530 3.20 -2.72 -22.94
N ASN A 531 2.24 -2.12 -23.65
CA ASN A 531 2.48 -0.89 -24.39
C ASN A 531 2.30 0.35 -23.49
N VAL A 532 1.41 0.33 -22.49
CA VAL A 532 1.14 1.48 -21.62
C VAL A 532 2.40 1.93 -20.88
N GLY A 533 3.17 1.01 -20.30
CA GLY A 533 4.39 1.37 -19.61
C GLY A 533 5.48 1.90 -20.54
N LEU A 534 5.59 1.37 -21.76
CA LEU A 534 6.54 1.87 -22.75
C LEU A 534 6.10 3.23 -23.30
N ASP A 535 4.81 3.41 -23.58
CA ASP A 535 4.23 4.68 -24.02
C ASP A 535 4.44 5.77 -22.95
N PHE A 536 4.33 5.41 -21.67
CA PHE A 536 4.69 6.29 -20.54
C PHE A 536 6.17 6.69 -20.56
N CYS A 537 7.07 5.74 -20.76
CA CYS A 537 8.51 6.05 -20.87
C CYS A 537 8.84 6.92 -22.09
N GLU A 538 8.06 6.81 -23.18
CA GLU A 538 8.26 7.59 -24.40
C GLU A 538 7.56 8.97 -24.38
N SER A 539 6.53 9.15 -23.55
CA SER A 539 5.78 10.42 -23.44
C SER A 539 6.60 11.55 -22.82
N GLY A 540 7.65 11.21 -22.06
CA GLY A 540 8.43 12.18 -21.28
C GLY A 540 7.79 12.58 -19.95
N ALA A 541 6.72 11.89 -19.52
CA ALA A 541 6.08 12.13 -18.23
C ALA A 541 6.90 11.61 -17.03
N SER A 542 7.81 10.64 -17.24
CA SER A 542 8.73 10.19 -16.21
C SER A 542 9.95 11.10 -16.09
N VAL A 543 10.40 11.33 -14.86
CA VAL A 543 11.68 12.02 -14.57
C VAL A 543 12.86 11.05 -14.74
N LEU A 544 12.60 9.74 -14.82
CA LEU A 544 13.60 8.75 -15.18
C LEU A 544 14.00 8.89 -16.65
N ASN A 545 15.28 8.66 -16.94
CA ASN A 545 15.71 8.53 -18.33
C ASN A 545 15.04 7.30 -18.98
N LYS A 546 14.83 7.36 -20.30
CA LYS A 546 14.15 6.31 -21.08
C LYS A 546 14.67 4.90 -20.82
N LYS A 547 15.99 4.74 -20.71
CA LYS A 547 16.63 3.43 -20.45
C LYS A 547 16.20 2.86 -19.10
N SER A 548 16.24 3.67 -18.05
CA SER A 548 15.89 3.26 -16.69
C SER A 548 14.39 2.96 -16.57
N CYS A 549 13.56 3.79 -17.21
CA CYS A 549 12.12 3.56 -17.30
C CYS A 549 11.78 2.25 -18.04
N HIS A 550 12.42 1.97 -19.19
CA HIS A 550 12.25 0.70 -19.90
C HIS A 550 12.69 -0.51 -19.06
N GLN A 551 13.80 -0.38 -18.31
CA GLN A 551 14.27 -1.44 -17.42
C GLN A 551 13.24 -1.72 -16.31
N LEU A 552 12.68 -0.67 -15.70
CA LEU A 552 11.61 -0.81 -14.71
C LEU A 552 10.39 -1.53 -15.30
N VAL A 553 9.89 -1.07 -16.46
CA VAL A 553 8.74 -1.69 -17.13
C VAL A 553 9.03 -3.16 -17.45
N LYS A 554 10.25 -3.49 -17.88
CA LYS A 554 10.70 -4.89 -18.09
C LYS A 554 10.64 -5.69 -16.79
N LEU A 555 11.20 -5.18 -15.69
CA LEU A 555 11.18 -5.84 -14.38
C LEU A 555 9.74 -6.07 -13.88
N ALA A 556 8.89 -5.03 -13.89
CA ALA A 556 7.49 -5.15 -13.49
C ALA A 556 6.72 -6.18 -14.34
N THR A 557 7.01 -6.26 -15.64
CA THR A 557 6.41 -7.26 -16.54
C THR A 557 6.82 -8.70 -16.20
N LEU A 558 8.09 -8.91 -15.88
CA LEU A 558 8.66 -10.23 -15.62
C LEU A 558 8.32 -10.73 -14.20
N LEU A 559 8.20 -9.80 -13.25
CA LEU A 559 8.03 -10.09 -11.83
C LEU A 559 6.56 -10.03 -11.36
N ASN A 560 5.62 -9.73 -12.26
CA ASN A 560 4.19 -9.80 -11.96
C ASN A 560 3.82 -11.18 -11.35
N PRO A 561 3.28 -11.22 -10.11
CA PRO A 561 3.02 -12.45 -9.37
C PRO A 561 1.83 -13.27 -9.92
N GLU A 562 0.91 -12.66 -10.66
CA GLU A 562 -0.28 -13.34 -11.19
C GLU A 562 -0.05 -14.05 -12.53
N LYS A 563 1.04 -13.73 -13.24
CA LYS A 563 1.48 -14.47 -14.43
C LYS A 563 2.26 -15.73 -14.01
N GLN A 564 1.58 -16.63 -13.29
CA GLN A 564 2.12 -17.78 -12.54
C GLN A 564 2.88 -18.85 -13.36
N ASP A 565 2.88 -18.81 -14.70
CA ASP A 565 3.31 -19.97 -15.51
C ASP A 565 4.68 -19.85 -16.20
N ILE A 566 5.52 -18.85 -15.88
CA ILE A 566 6.77 -18.69 -16.65
C ILE A 566 7.94 -18.28 -15.76
N SER A 567 8.51 -19.23 -15.02
CA SER A 567 9.87 -19.11 -14.47
C SER A 567 10.94 -18.90 -15.55
N GLU A 568 10.64 -19.25 -16.81
CA GLU A 568 11.47 -18.98 -18.00
C GLU A 568 11.67 -17.47 -18.26
N LYS A 569 10.87 -16.60 -17.61
CA LYS A 569 10.99 -15.14 -17.72
C LYS A 569 12.17 -14.56 -16.94
N CYS A 570 12.59 -15.18 -15.84
CA CYS A 570 13.78 -14.70 -15.12
C CYS A 570 15.01 -14.76 -16.03
N ALA A 571 15.11 -15.79 -16.89
CA ALA A 571 16.20 -15.95 -17.87
C ALA A 571 16.20 -14.89 -19.00
N LEU A 572 15.16 -14.03 -19.10
CA LEU A 572 15.10 -12.92 -20.06
C LEU A 572 15.75 -11.63 -19.52
N LEU A 573 16.18 -11.64 -18.25
CA LEU A 573 16.97 -10.56 -17.67
C LEU A 573 18.37 -10.57 -18.28
N GLU A 574 18.95 -9.38 -18.45
CA GLU A 574 20.27 -9.22 -19.05
C GLU A 574 21.40 -9.43 -18.04
N ASP A 575 21.13 -9.12 -16.76
CA ASP A 575 22.08 -9.21 -15.66
C ASP A 575 21.93 -10.55 -14.94
N ILE A 576 23.01 -11.33 -14.89
CA ILE A 576 23.05 -12.65 -14.26
C ILE A 576 22.74 -12.59 -12.76
N ASP A 577 23.16 -11.53 -12.06
CA ASP A 577 22.86 -11.35 -10.63
C ASP A 577 21.34 -11.21 -10.44
N GLN A 578 20.67 -10.46 -11.33
CA GLN A 578 19.22 -10.30 -11.32
C GLN A 578 18.49 -11.58 -11.75
N VAL A 579 19.04 -12.37 -12.68
CA VAL A 579 18.50 -13.69 -13.03
C VAL A 579 18.46 -14.58 -11.78
N GLN A 580 19.59 -14.68 -11.07
CA GLN A 580 19.71 -15.49 -9.86
C GLN A 580 18.78 -14.96 -8.74
N GLU A 581 18.76 -13.66 -8.49
CA GLU A 581 17.89 -13.02 -7.50
C GLU A 581 16.40 -13.26 -7.81
N CYS A 582 15.99 -13.12 -9.08
CA CYS A 582 14.64 -13.43 -9.55
C CYS A 582 14.28 -14.90 -9.30
N MET A 583 15.18 -15.83 -9.64
CA MET A 583 14.96 -17.26 -9.47
C MET A 583 14.83 -17.65 -7.99
N VAL A 584 15.67 -17.09 -7.12
CA VAL A 584 15.62 -17.30 -5.68
C VAL A 584 14.35 -16.71 -5.07
N MET A 585 13.95 -15.51 -5.48
CA MET A 585 12.69 -14.92 -5.05
C MET A 585 11.50 -15.81 -5.45
N ARG A 586 11.48 -16.32 -6.70
CA ARG A 586 10.45 -17.27 -7.15
C ARG A 586 10.50 -18.57 -6.36
N MET A 587 11.68 -19.07 -5.98
CA MET A 587 11.80 -20.24 -5.10
C MET A 587 11.13 -19.99 -3.75
N ALA A 588 11.38 -18.84 -3.12
CA ALA A 588 10.74 -18.50 -1.86
C ALA A 588 9.22 -18.44 -2.00
N LEU A 589 8.69 -17.80 -3.04
CA LEU A 589 7.25 -17.74 -3.32
C LEU A 589 6.64 -19.13 -3.59
N VAL A 590 7.36 -20.02 -4.28
CA VAL A 590 6.91 -21.40 -4.49
C VAL A 590 6.94 -22.20 -3.19
N ALA A 591 7.97 -22.01 -2.35
CA ALA A 591 8.07 -22.63 -1.04
C ALA A 591 6.85 -22.28 -0.17
N THR A 592 6.47 -21.00 -0.11
CA THR A 592 5.30 -20.55 0.65
C THR A 592 3.99 -21.05 0.04
N ALA A 593 3.80 -20.92 -1.27
CA ALA A 593 2.59 -21.37 -1.97
C ALA A 593 2.33 -22.88 -1.84
N ARG A 594 3.40 -23.69 -1.89
CA ARG A 594 3.33 -25.15 -1.74
C ARG A 594 3.48 -25.63 -0.28
N LYS A 595 3.70 -24.72 0.67
CA LYS A 595 4.00 -25.02 2.08
C LYS A 595 5.16 -26.01 2.24
N ASN A 596 6.18 -25.91 1.40
CA ASN A 596 7.34 -26.80 1.43
C ASN A 596 8.58 -26.09 1.98
N LYS A 597 8.84 -26.28 3.28
CA LYS A 597 9.95 -25.62 4.00
C LYS A 597 11.33 -26.02 3.48
N SER A 598 11.51 -27.24 2.96
CA SER A 598 12.84 -27.70 2.49
C SER A 598 13.36 -26.92 1.30
N LEU A 599 12.47 -26.27 0.53
CA LEU A 599 12.88 -25.37 -0.55
C LEU A 599 13.58 -24.12 -0.01
N CYS A 600 13.25 -23.64 1.19
CA CYS A 600 13.99 -22.54 1.79
C CYS A 600 15.44 -22.94 2.10
N GLU A 601 15.70 -24.20 2.45
CA GLU A 601 17.05 -24.70 2.77
C GLU A 601 17.99 -24.70 1.55
N LYS A 602 17.42 -24.70 0.34
CA LYS A 602 18.17 -24.56 -0.92
C LYS A 602 18.56 -23.12 -1.25
N ILE A 603 18.00 -22.14 -0.55
CA ILE A 603 18.39 -20.73 -0.71
C ILE A 603 19.60 -20.48 0.20
N SER A 604 20.78 -20.38 -0.40
CA SER A 604 22.05 -20.16 0.30
C SER A 604 22.66 -18.79 -0.01
N ALA A 605 23.85 -18.53 0.54
CA ALA A 605 24.63 -17.35 0.20
C ALA A 605 24.81 -17.22 -1.33
N PRO A 606 24.75 -16.00 -1.89
CA PRO A 606 24.65 -14.69 -1.21
C PRO A 606 23.22 -14.26 -0.81
N PHE A 607 22.18 -15.04 -1.08
CA PHE A 607 20.77 -14.65 -0.93
C PHE A 607 20.20 -14.84 0.49
N MET A 608 20.97 -14.40 1.50
CA MET A 608 20.61 -14.57 2.91
C MET A 608 19.28 -13.90 3.28
N LEU A 609 18.98 -12.74 2.68
CA LEU A 609 17.72 -12.01 2.91
C LEU A 609 16.51 -12.79 2.39
N ASN A 610 16.58 -13.34 1.17
CA ASN A 610 15.52 -14.18 0.62
C ASN A 610 15.34 -15.47 1.43
N ASN A 611 16.44 -16.09 1.86
CA ASN A 611 16.41 -17.26 2.75
C ASN A 611 15.68 -16.94 4.06
N LEU A 612 16.02 -15.80 4.66
CA LEU A 612 15.42 -15.32 5.91
C LEU A 612 13.90 -15.14 5.75
N VAL A 613 13.45 -14.39 4.75
CA VAL A 613 12.01 -14.18 4.51
C VAL A 613 11.29 -15.52 4.28
N CYS A 614 11.87 -16.40 3.47
CA CYS A 614 11.32 -17.74 3.22
C CYS A 614 11.13 -18.53 4.52
N LYS A 615 12.14 -18.52 5.40
CA LYS A 615 12.07 -19.19 6.71
C LYS A 615 11.07 -18.52 7.64
N LYS A 616 11.06 -17.19 7.73
CA LYS A 616 10.16 -16.41 8.59
C LYS A 616 8.69 -16.67 8.28
N TYR A 617 8.34 -16.87 7.01
CA TYR A 617 6.99 -17.30 6.64
C TYR A 617 6.53 -18.57 7.40
N PHE A 618 7.40 -19.57 7.53
CA PHE A 618 7.08 -20.82 8.24
C PHE A 618 7.16 -20.71 9.77
N GLU A 619 7.70 -19.61 10.30
CA GLU A 619 7.75 -19.29 11.74
C GLU A 619 6.56 -18.44 12.19
N ALA A 620 5.73 -17.96 11.25
CA ALA A 620 4.60 -17.08 11.52
C ALA A 620 3.56 -17.74 12.43
N GLN A 621 3.25 -17.12 13.57
CA GLN A 621 2.24 -17.60 14.50
C GLN A 621 0.91 -16.92 14.23
N HIS A 622 0.06 -17.59 13.46
CA HIS A 622 -1.26 -17.08 13.11
C HIS A 622 -2.21 -17.05 14.31
N LEU A 623 -2.91 -15.92 14.46
CA LEU A 623 -3.94 -15.74 15.48
C LEU A 623 -5.35 -15.90 14.90
N THR A 624 -6.26 -16.36 15.74
CA THR A 624 -7.72 -16.35 15.48
C THR A 624 -8.38 -15.31 16.38
N PHE A 625 -9.23 -14.46 15.82
CA PHE A 625 -9.84 -13.32 16.50
C PHE A 625 -11.26 -13.10 16.00
N SER A 626 -12.07 -12.44 16.82
CA SER A 626 -13.35 -11.86 16.40
C SER A 626 -13.15 -10.40 16.03
N VAL A 627 -13.89 -9.94 15.03
CA VAL A 627 -13.93 -8.54 14.58
C VAL A 627 -15.25 -7.87 14.91
N ASP A 628 -16.14 -8.52 15.67
CA ASP A 628 -17.52 -8.05 15.90
C ASP A 628 -17.57 -6.70 16.65
N ASP A 629 -16.59 -6.44 17.52
CA ASP A 629 -16.50 -5.20 18.31
C ASP A 629 -15.60 -4.12 17.67
N GLU A 630 -14.95 -4.45 16.55
CA GLU A 630 -14.03 -3.56 15.84
C GLU A 630 -14.79 -2.54 14.97
N ILE A 631 -14.15 -1.40 14.70
CA ILE A 631 -14.75 -0.35 13.86
C ILE A 631 -14.98 -0.90 12.44
N PRO A 632 -16.15 -0.65 11.83
CA PRO A 632 -16.44 -1.11 10.47
C PRO A 632 -15.42 -0.58 9.46
N MET A 633 -15.01 -1.44 8.53
CA MET A 633 -14.04 -1.09 7.47
C MET A 633 -14.71 -0.92 6.12
N GLN A 634 -14.15 -0.06 5.28
CA GLN A 634 -14.42 -0.02 3.84
C GLN A 634 -13.13 -0.26 3.04
N THR A 635 -13.27 -0.67 1.78
CA THR A 635 -12.16 -1.19 0.96
C THR A 635 -11.80 -0.35 -0.25
N GLN A 636 -12.58 0.67 -0.60
CA GLN A 636 -12.53 1.27 -1.93
C GLN A 636 -11.93 2.67 -1.95
N PHE A 637 -12.09 3.43 -0.89
CA PHE A 637 -11.89 4.88 -0.89
C PHE A 637 -10.96 5.31 0.23
N ASN A 638 -10.40 6.51 0.11
CA ASN A 638 -9.83 7.22 1.24
C ASN A 638 -10.95 7.82 2.08
N LEU A 639 -10.67 8.11 3.34
CA LEU A 639 -11.65 8.69 4.25
C LEU A 639 -11.16 10.03 4.81
N LEU A 640 -12.05 11.02 4.80
CA LEU A 640 -11.98 12.23 5.61
C LEU A 640 -13.08 12.18 6.65
N LEU A 641 -12.69 12.02 7.90
CA LEU A 641 -13.56 12.02 9.07
C LEU A 641 -13.50 13.40 9.71
N SER A 642 -14.58 14.16 9.61
CA SER A 642 -14.64 15.50 10.19
C SER A 642 -15.01 15.46 11.67
N GLY A 643 -14.22 16.13 12.50
CA GLY A 643 -14.44 16.23 13.94
C GLY A 643 -15.70 17.04 14.26
N GLN A 644 -16.43 16.66 15.30
CA GLN A 644 -17.66 17.31 15.72
C GLN A 644 -17.52 17.91 17.12
N THR A 645 -18.34 18.92 17.43
CA THR A 645 -18.36 19.58 18.75
C THR A 645 -18.66 18.63 19.92
N ASP A 646 -19.29 17.48 19.67
CA ASP A 646 -19.58 16.43 20.66
C ASP A 646 -18.44 15.38 20.77
N ARG A 647 -17.28 15.65 20.17
CA ARG A 647 -16.08 14.79 20.14
C ARG A 647 -16.29 13.46 19.41
N THR A 648 -17.26 13.43 18.50
CA THR A 648 -17.44 12.31 17.55
C THR A 648 -16.96 12.71 16.15
N PHE A 649 -16.90 11.74 15.25
CA PHE A 649 -16.47 11.95 13.88
C PHE A 649 -17.55 11.60 12.86
N LYS A 650 -17.54 12.31 11.73
CA LYS A 650 -18.45 12.05 10.60
C LYS A 650 -17.68 11.92 9.30
N ASP A 651 -17.95 10.85 8.55
CA ASP A 651 -17.43 10.70 7.18
C ASP A 651 -18.02 11.79 6.26
N VAL A 652 -17.14 12.65 5.73
CA VAL A 652 -17.46 13.71 4.78
C VAL A 652 -16.80 13.50 3.41
N SER A 653 -16.12 12.37 3.20
CA SER A 653 -15.22 12.11 2.06
C SER A 653 -15.86 12.34 0.68
N LYS A 654 -17.10 11.88 0.52
CA LYS A 654 -17.87 12.05 -0.73
C LYS A 654 -18.35 13.48 -0.92
N GLN A 655 -18.75 14.15 0.17
CA GLN A 655 -19.23 15.53 0.14
C GLN A 655 -18.09 16.48 -0.23
N THR A 656 -16.90 16.24 0.30
CA THR A 656 -15.71 17.05 0.07
C THR A 656 -14.93 16.65 -1.18
N LYS A 657 -15.32 15.58 -1.90
CA LYS A 657 -14.68 15.08 -3.13
C LYS A 657 -13.23 14.62 -2.96
N ILE A 658 -12.88 14.09 -1.78
CA ILE A 658 -11.52 13.63 -1.45
C ILE A 658 -11.40 12.10 -1.39
N ALA A 659 -12.50 11.37 -1.60
CA ALA A 659 -12.57 9.93 -1.42
C ALA A 659 -11.73 9.09 -2.42
N THR A 660 -11.40 9.63 -3.59
CA THR A 660 -10.77 8.87 -4.69
C THR A 660 -9.36 9.37 -4.96
N ALA A 661 -8.35 8.64 -4.50
CA ALA A 661 -6.95 8.96 -4.81
C ALA A 661 -6.13 7.74 -5.25
N GLU A 662 -6.76 6.69 -5.80
CA GLU A 662 -6.09 5.46 -6.26
C GLU A 662 -5.28 4.74 -5.15
N TRP A 663 -4.21 4.02 -5.51
CA TRP A 663 -3.34 3.32 -4.56
C TRP A 663 -2.47 4.33 -3.79
N SER A 664 -3.03 4.86 -2.71
CA SER A 664 -2.37 5.86 -1.88
C SER A 664 -1.39 5.22 -0.89
N TRP A 665 -0.15 5.71 -0.89
CA TRP A 665 0.87 5.35 0.10
C TRP A 665 0.89 6.33 1.25
N ASN A 666 0.99 7.63 0.95
CA ASN A 666 1.12 8.66 1.97
C ASN A 666 0.22 9.85 1.64
N ALA A 667 -0.39 10.45 2.67
CA ALA A 667 -1.17 11.66 2.56
C ALA A 667 -1.07 12.49 3.84
N ARG A 668 -0.74 13.78 3.70
CA ARG A 668 -0.60 14.70 4.84
C ARG A 668 -1.07 16.11 4.51
N PHE A 669 -1.74 16.74 5.46
CA PHE A 669 -2.28 18.08 5.37
C PHE A 669 -1.17 19.13 5.39
N ALA A 670 -1.23 20.08 4.45
CA ALA A 670 -0.36 21.25 4.43
C ALA A 670 -1.04 22.38 3.64
N ASP A 671 -0.79 23.62 4.00
CA ASP A 671 -1.25 24.79 3.23
C ASP A 671 -0.15 25.09 2.18
N LEU A 672 -0.30 24.55 0.95
CA LEU A 672 0.77 24.57 -0.06
C LEU A 672 0.77 25.83 -0.91
N ASP A 673 -0.33 26.59 -0.93
CA ASP A 673 -0.45 27.85 -1.64
C ASP A 673 -0.54 29.07 -0.71
N ASN A 674 -0.38 28.84 0.60
CA ASN A 674 -0.44 29.82 1.66
C ASN A 674 -1.80 30.58 1.76
N ASP A 675 -2.89 30.01 1.25
CA ASP A 675 -4.19 30.69 1.15
C ASP A 675 -5.03 30.67 2.44
N GLN A 676 -4.53 30.04 3.51
CA GLN A 676 -5.11 29.81 4.85
C GLN A 676 -5.84 28.48 5.02
N TRP A 677 -5.94 27.64 3.99
CA TRP A 677 -6.66 26.37 4.06
C TRP A 677 -5.68 25.22 3.85
N GLN A 678 -5.74 24.21 4.71
CA GLN A 678 -4.87 23.03 4.53
C GLN A 678 -5.37 22.21 3.34
N ASP A 679 -4.50 22.06 2.35
CA ASP A 679 -4.63 21.15 1.22
C ASP A 679 -4.21 19.74 1.63
N LEU A 680 -4.32 18.80 0.68
CA LEU A 680 -3.84 17.45 0.85
C LEU A 680 -3.05 16.98 -0.39
N TYR A 681 -1.77 16.66 -0.18
CA TYR A 681 -0.95 15.96 -1.18
C TYR A 681 -0.96 14.46 -0.89
N VAL A 682 -1.12 13.64 -1.92
CA VAL A 682 -1.22 12.18 -1.81
C VAL A 682 -0.28 11.53 -2.83
N THR A 683 0.68 10.74 -2.35
CA THR A 683 1.57 9.98 -3.22
C THR A 683 0.98 8.62 -3.56
N ASN A 684 1.05 8.26 -4.84
CA ASN A 684 0.49 7.04 -5.39
C ASN A 684 1.54 6.18 -6.10
N GLY A 685 1.18 4.93 -6.33
CA GLY A 685 1.94 4.07 -7.23
C GLY A 685 1.76 2.59 -6.92
N VAL A 686 1.99 1.74 -7.91
CA VAL A 686 1.89 0.29 -7.74
C VAL A 686 3.18 -0.37 -8.22
N PRO A 687 4.00 -0.96 -7.34
CA PRO A 687 5.32 -1.47 -7.71
C PRO A 687 5.26 -2.59 -8.76
N ILE A 688 4.18 -3.38 -8.76
CA ILE A 688 4.02 -4.61 -9.57
C ILE A 688 3.26 -4.43 -10.89
N THR A 689 2.85 -3.21 -11.24
CA THR A 689 2.07 -2.96 -12.47
C THR A 689 2.71 -1.89 -13.34
N GLN A 690 2.24 -1.80 -14.59
CA GLN A 690 2.60 -0.72 -15.52
C GLN A 690 1.59 0.45 -15.45
N GLU A 691 0.81 0.55 -14.37
CA GLU A 691 -0.11 1.68 -14.14
C GLU A 691 0.63 2.76 -13.36
N PHE A 692 0.99 3.84 -14.06
CA PHE A 692 1.62 5.03 -13.51
C PHE A 692 0.54 6.03 -13.12
N ALA A 693 -0.16 5.74 -12.02
CA ALA A 693 -1.16 6.65 -11.46
C ALA A 693 -0.46 7.91 -10.93
N ALA A 694 -1.01 9.08 -11.26
CA ALA A 694 -0.50 10.34 -10.78
C ALA A 694 -0.62 10.47 -9.25
N ASN A 695 0.37 11.13 -8.64
CA ASN A 695 0.22 11.73 -7.32
C ASN A 695 -0.92 12.74 -7.37
N ASN A 696 -1.77 12.72 -6.36
CA ASN A 696 -2.95 13.58 -6.29
C ASN A 696 -2.66 14.80 -5.42
N PHE A 697 -3.07 15.98 -5.88
CA PHE A 697 -3.09 17.19 -5.07
C PHE A 697 -4.53 17.68 -4.99
N PHE A 698 -5.07 17.68 -3.77
CA PHE A 698 -6.41 18.13 -3.45
C PHE A 698 -6.33 19.54 -2.87
N HIS A 699 -6.66 20.52 -3.70
CA HIS A 699 -6.68 21.94 -3.33
C HIS A 699 -7.97 22.29 -2.60
N ASN A 700 -7.84 22.77 -1.37
CA ASN A 700 -8.95 23.03 -0.48
C ASN A 700 -9.71 24.31 -0.85
N GLN A 701 -10.99 24.18 -1.20
CA GLN A 701 -11.85 25.30 -1.52
C GLN A 701 -12.55 25.83 -0.26
N LYS A 702 -11.78 26.46 0.60
CA LYS A 702 -12.26 27.18 1.79
C LYS A 702 -13.05 26.31 2.78
N GLY A 703 -12.58 25.09 3.02
CA GLY A 703 -13.19 24.17 3.98
C GLY A 703 -14.46 23.49 3.50
N GLN A 704 -14.83 23.63 2.23
CA GLN A 704 -16.10 23.08 1.71
C GLN A 704 -15.90 21.82 0.87
N ILE A 705 -15.02 21.90 -0.12
CA ILE A 705 -14.72 20.82 -1.07
C ILE A 705 -13.23 20.89 -1.43
N PHE A 706 -12.71 19.79 -1.98
CA PHE A 706 -11.40 19.74 -2.59
C PHE A 706 -11.52 19.62 -4.11
N ASN A 707 -10.65 20.33 -4.82
CA ASN A 707 -10.46 20.18 -6.26
C ASN A 707 -9.18 19.39 -6.54
N SER A 708 -9.22 18.48 -7.50
CA SER A 708 -8.00 17.83 -7.99
C SER A 708 -7.25 18.81 -8.89
N SER A 709 -6.15 19.37 -8.39
CA SER A 709 -5.41 20.47 -9.04
C SER A 709 -3.93 20.17 -9.24
N ALA A 710 -3.54 18.88 -9.27
CA ALA A 710 -2.15 18.46 -9.45
C ALA A 710 -1.50 19.06 -10.71
N GLU A 711 -2.19 19.04 -11.86
CA GLU A 711 -1.66 19.60 -13.10
C GLU A 711 -1.48 21.12 -13.01
N GLU A 712 -2.46 21.83 -12.44
CA GLU A 712 -2.47 23.28 -12.28
C GLU A 712 -1.31 23.75 -11.38
N PHE A 713 -1.00 22.97 -10.35
CA PHE A 713 0.05 23.26 -9.39
C PHE A 713 1.45 22.80 -9.80
N GLY A 714 1.56 21.92 -10.81
CA GLY A 714 2.85 21.33 -11.19
C GLY A 714 3.22 20.10 -10.34
N LEU A 715 2.22 19.46 -9.75
CA LEU A 715 2.33 18.27 -8.90
C LEU A 715 1.79 16.99 -9.58
N ASP A 716 1.41 17.06 -10.87
CA ASP A 716 0.99 15.91 -11.68
C ASP A 716 2.20 15.02 -12.02
N ASP A 717 2.54 14.17 -11.05
CA ASP A 717 3.70 13.29 -11.12
C ASP A 717 3.27 11.83 -11.13
N HIS A 718 3.67 11.11 -12.16
CA HIS A 718 3.25 9.73 -12.42
C HIS A 718 4.31 8.70 -12.01
N ASP A 719 5.51 9.12 -11.60
CA ASP A 719 6.48 8.19 -11.04
C ASP A 719 6.07 7.78 -9.61
N HIS A 720 6.08 6.47 -9.36
CA HIS A 720 5.58 5.92 -8.11
C HIS A 720 6.41 6.38 -6.92
N SER A 721 5.73 6.94 -5.92
CA SER A 721 6.35 7.44 -4.69
C SER A 721 5.61 6.90 -3.48
N SER A 722 6.35 6.51 -2.44
CA SER A 722 5.74 5.91 -1.23
C SER A 722 5.78 6.81 -0.01
N SER A 723 6.81 7.63 0.13
CA SER A 723 7.02 8.49 1.29
C SER A 723 7.50 9.87 0.83
N TYR A 724 7.27 10.89 1.65
CA TYR A 724 7.74 12.25 1.38
C TYR A 724 7.82 13.06 2.67
N THR A 725 8.57 14.16 2.65
CA THR A 725 8.60 15.14 3.74
C THR A 725 8.32 16.54 3.22
N TYR A 726 7.60 17.34 4.02
CA TYR A 726 7.46 18.78 3.80
C TYR A 726 8.59 19.51 4.51
N LEU A 727 9.13 20.52 3.84
CA LEU A 727 10.18 21.38 4.37
C LEU A 727 10.21 22.67 3.56
N ASP A 728 10.77 23.73 4.14
CA ASP A 728 11.08 24.97 3.41
C ASP A 728 12.59 24.93 3.10
N ILE A 729 12.93 24.59 1.85
CA ILE A 729 14.32 24.35 1.41
C ILE A 729 15.07 25.67 1.38
N ASP A 730 14.47 26.72 0.80
CA ASP A 730 15.12 28.00 0.55
C ASP A 730 14.77 29.12 1.57
N ARG A 731 13.95 28.79 2.56
CA ARG A 731 13.53 29.63 3.68
C ARG A 731 12.70 30.84 3.26
N ASP A 732 11.99 30.76 2.14
CA ASP A 732 11.14 31.85 1.64
C ASP A 732 9.70 31.83 2.21
N GLY A 733 9.38 30.76 2.95
CA GLY A 733 8.13 30.57 3.65
C GLY A 733 7.02 29.96 2.81
N ASP A 734 7.28 29.36 1.66
CA ASP A 734 6.40 28.34 1.13
C ASP A 734 6.94 26.92 1.42
N LEU A 735 6.07 25.91 1.36
CA LEU A 735 6.46 24.54 1.67
C LEU A 735 6.83 23.81 0.38
N ASP A 736 8.04 23.26 0.37
CA ASP A 736 8.56 22.33 -0.62
C ASP A 736 8.28 20.87 -0.22
N ILE A 737 8.52 19.97 -1.17
CA ILE A 737 8.37 18.53 -0.97
C ILE A 737 9.64 17.81 -1.43
N ILE A 738 10.16 16.90 -0.61
CA ILE A 738 11.08 15.86 -1.08
C ILE A 738 10.37 14.52 -0.99
N ALA A 739 10.15 13.87 -2.14
CA ALA A 739 9.52 12.57 -2.21
C ALA A 739 10.52 11.47 -2.51
N ASN A 740 10.35 10.36 -1.80
CA ASN A 740 11.02 9.11 -2.09
C ASN A 740 10.21 8.31 -3.12
N THR A 741 10.86 7.99 -4.23
CA THR A 741 10.31 7.12 -5.26
C THR A 741 10.44 5.66 -4.84
N LEU A 742 9.58 4.78 -5.34
CA LEU A 742 9.74 3.33 -5.12
C LEU A 742 11.04 2.77 -5.76
N TYR A 743 11.61 3.51 -6.72
CA TYR A 743 12.77 3.12 -7.50
C TYR A 743 13.50 4.34 -8.08
N GLY A 744 14.82 4.22 -8.21
CA GLY A 744 15.63 5.29 -8.79
C GLY A 744 15.82 6.47 -7.83
N SER A 745 16.01 7.66 -8.40
CA SER A 745 16.32 8.87 -7.64
C SER A 745 15.09 9.46 -6.95
N PHE A 746 15.35 10.22 -5.88
CA PHE A 746 14.35 11.03 -5.19
C PHE A 746 13.87 12.18 -6.07
N LYS A 747 12.74 12.78 -5.71
CA LYS A 747 12.19 13.97 -6.36
C LYS A 747 12.12 15.14 -5.42
N VAL A 748 12.43 16.32 -5.94
CA VAL A 748 12.37 17.58 -5.21
C VAL A 748 11.37 18.47 -5.93
N TYR A 749 10.27 18.82 -5.24
CA TYR A 749 9.27 19.75 -5.71
C TYR A 749 9.54 21.06 -5.00
N THR A 750 10.05 22.04 -5.74
CA THR A 750 10.28 23.39 -5.22
C THR A 750 9.08 24.25 -5.50
N ASN A 751 8.52 24.85 -4.47
CA ASN A 751 7.41 25.79 -4.52
C ASN A 751 7.94 27.19 -4.84
N HIS A 752 7.12 27.99 -5.52
CA HIS A 752 7.45 29.35 -5.96
C HIS A 752 6.25 30.29 -5.76
N GLU A 753 5.38 29.96 -4.81
CA GLU A 753 4.16 30.71 -4.54
C GLU A 753 4.51 32.05 -3.90
N SER A 754 4.24 33.15 -4.59
CA SER A 754 4.73 34.47 -4.18
C SER A 754 3.64 35.50 -3.82
N LYS A 755 2.36 35.14 -3.95
CA LYS A 755 1.22 36.06 -3.81
C LYS A 755 0.71 36.12 -2.38
N ASN A 756 0.67 34.97 -1.72
CA ASN A 756 0.21 34.83 -0.35
C ASN A 756 1.38 34.99 0.64
N ASN A 757 1.07 35.20 1.92
CA ASN A 757 2.05 35.32 2.98
C ASN A 757 1.96 34.11 3.90
N SER A 758 3.02 33.84 4.66
CA SER A 758 3.07 32.73 5.61
C SER A 758 3.63 33.16 6.97
N ILE A 759 3.54 32.27 7.95
CA ILE A 759 4.23 32.42 9.24
C ILE A 759 4.56 31.04 9.78
N THR A 760 5.78 30.89 10.30
CA THR A 760 6.27 29.61 10.82
C THR A 760 6.62 29.74 12.30
N PHE A 761 6.24 28.75 13.11
CA PHE A 761 6.57 28.68 14.53
C PHE A 761 7.40 27.44 14.86
N LYS A 762 8.53 27.66 15.52
CA LYS A 762 9.36 26.63 16.15
C LYS A 762 9.27 26.76 17.67
N LEU A 763 8.71 25.76 18.34
CA LEU A 763 8.61 25.77 19.81
C LEU A 763 9.86 25.15 20.44
N ARG A 764 10.33 25.74 21.54
CA ARG A 764 11.45 25.23 22.34
C ARG A 764 11.06 25.23 23.81
N ASP A 765 10.64 24.08 24.30
CA ASP A 765 10.23 23.95 25.69
C ASP A 765 11.39 23.43 26.55
N LYS A 766 11.56 24.01 27.74
CA LYS A 766 12.48 23.49 28.77
C LYS A 766 11.75 22.75 29.87
N LYS A 767 10.41 22.76 29.88
CA LYS A 767 9.61 22.13 30.92
C LYS A 767 9.17 20.70 30.54
N GLY A 768 8.61 20.51 29.36
CA GLY A 768 8.32 19.18 28.77
C GLY A 768 9.39 18.76 27.75
N ASN A 769 8.97 17.99 26.74
CA ASN A 769 9.85 17.60 25.63
C ASN A 769 10.29 18.82 24.79
N ARG A 770 11.55 18.84 24.37
CA ARG A 770 12.23 20.04 23.85
C ARG A 770 11.58 20.67 22.65
N PHE A 771 11.15 19.86 21.69
CA PHE A 771 10.59 20.29 20.41
C PHE A 771 9.06 20.45 20.46
N CYS A 772 8.45 20.25 21.63
CA CYS A 772 7.02 20.46 21.86
C CYS A 772 6.14 19.55 20.96
N LEU A 773 6.53 18.28 20.78
CA LEU A 773 5.64 17.30 20.16
C LEU A 773 4.39 17.14 21.03
N GLY A 774 3.21 17.17 20.40
CA GLY A 774 1.89 17.24 21.02
C GLY A 774 1.40 18.66 21.31
N CYS A 775 2.20 19.70 21.06
CA CYS A 775 1.77 21.09 21.30
C CYS A 775 0.83 21.60 20.22
N ARG A 776 -0.20 22.31 20.65
CA ARG A 776 -1.21 22.93 19.77
C ARG A 776 -1.06 24.44 19.75
N ILE A 777 -1.05 25.03 18.55
CA ILE A 777 -0.89 26.47 18.32
C ILE A 777 -2.13 26.98 17.60
N ILE A 778 -2.83 27.93 18.23
CA ILE A 778 -3.94 28.67 17.62
C ILE A 778 -3.48 30.09 17.34
N ILE A 779 -3.60 30.53 16.09
CA ILE A 779 -3.35 31.93 15.69
C ILE A 779 -4.68 32.66 15.51
N ARG A 780 -4.72 33.96 15.81
CA ARG A 780 -5.88 34.82 15.53
C ARG A 780 -5.47 36.07 14.79
N TYR A 781 -6.17 36.37 13.69
CA TYR A 781 -5.82 37.46 12.79
C TYR A 781 -6.99 38.07 12.02
N GLY A 782 -6.74 39.13 11.25
CA GLY A 782 -7.76 39.84 10.47
C GLY A 782 -8.32 41.10 11.14
N LYS A 783 -9.37 41.70 10.55
CA LYS A 783 -10.05 42.88 11.09
C LYS A 783 -10.88 42.54 12.34
N ASN A 784 -10.25 42.70 13.51
CA ASN A 784 -10.75 42.35 14.84
C ASN A 784 -10.57 40.87 15.24
N ALA A 785 -9.55 40.19 14.70
CA ALA A 785 -9.19 38.81 15.08
C ALA A 785 -10.28 37.76 14.80
N GLU A 786 -11.04 37.99 13.73
CA GLU A 786 -12.13 37.14 13.23
C GLU A 786 -11.64 35.85 12.57
N LYS A 787 -10.44 35.86 11.98
CA LYS A 787 -9.82 34.67 11.39
C LYS A 787 -9.00 33.93 12.42
N HIS A 788 -8.98 32.61 12.30
CA HIS A 788 -8.22 31.73 13.17
C HIS A 788 -7.84 30.46 12.44
N GLN A 789 -6.76 29.83 12.88
CA GLN A 789 -6.26 28.54 12.39
C GLN A 789 -5.60 27.82 13.56
N VAL A 790 -5.54 26.49 13.49
CA VAL A 790 -4.82 25.65 14.46
C VAL A 790 -3.82 24.73 13.77
N ARG A 791 -2.68 24.48 14.43
CA ARG A 791 -1.74 23.42 14.06
C ARG A 791 -1.30 22.68 15.30
N GLU A 792 -1.09 21.38 15.17
CA GLU A 792 -0.45 20.53 16.17
C GLU A 792 0.93 20.10 15.66
N ILE A 793 1.94 20.18 16.53
CA ILE A 793 3.28 19.66 16.21
C ILE A 793 3.27 18.17 16.52
N LYS A 794 3.44 17.33 15.50
CA LYS A 794 3.35 15.87 15.61
C LYS A 794 4.38 15.18 14.73
N THR A 795 4.73 13.95 15.09
CA THR A 795 5.73 13.15 14.38
C THR A 795 5.25 11.70 14.29
N GLY A 796 4.84 11.29 13.09
CA GLY A 796 4.20 10.01 12.82
C GLY A 796 3.11 10.15 11.75
N GLY A 797 2.30 9.11 11.59
CA GLY A 797 1.10 9.10 10.75
C GLY A 797 1.36 8.87 9.27
N GLY A 798 2.39 9.49 8.71
CA GLY A 798 2.76 9.28 7.31
C GLY A 798 3.43 7.92 7.07
N PHE A 799 3.20 7.32 5.90
CA PHE A 799 3.88 6.07 5.51
C PHE A 799 5.38 6.33 5.35
N HIS A 800 6.17 5.82 6.29
CA HIS A 800 7.62 6.03 6.40
C HIS A 800 8.05 7.51 6.26
N SER A 801 7.22 8.44 6.74
CA SER A 801 7.34 9.88 6.45
C SER A 801 7.26 10.71 7.72
N TYR A 802 8.27 11.55 7.97
CA TYR A 802 8.37 12.36 9.18
C TYR A 802 8.77 13.80 8.84
N ASP A 803 8.01 14.78 9.33
CA ASP A 803 8.31 16.19 9.12
C ASP A 803 9.05 16.80 10.30
N ALA A 804 9.77 17.87 10.02
CA ALA A 804 10.40 18.71 11.01
C ALA A 804 9.35 19.20 12.05
N PRO A 805 9.70 19.24 13.35
CA PRO A 805 8.79 19.63 14.42
C PRO A 805 8.58 21.16 14.46
N LEU A 806 7.79 21.66 13.50
CA LEU A 806 7.42 23.06 13.35
C LEU A 806 5.94 23.18 12.94
N ALA A 807 5.37 24.38 13.11
CA ALA A 807 4.03 24.68 12.67
C ALA A 807 4.05 25.77 11.60
N HIS A 808 3.48 25.46 10.44
CA HIS A 808 3.39 26.37 9.30
C HIS A 808 1.94 26.82 9.08
N PHE A 809 1.75 28.11 8.80
CA PHE A 809 0.45 28.72 8.53
C PHE A 809 0.52 29.63 7.30
N GLY A 810 -0.33 29.40 6.31
CA GLY A 810 -0.63 30.39 5.27
C GLY A 810 -1.56 31.47 5.80
N LEU A 811 -1.30 32.73 5.43
CA LEU A 811 -2.04 33.90 5.89
C LEU A 811 -2.82 34.58 4.74
N GLY A 812 -2.74 34.05 3.52
CA GLY A 812 -3.21 34.71 2.31
C GLY A 812 -2.62 36.11 2.21
N ILE A 813 -3.47 37.12 2.03
CA ILE A 813 -3.03 38.52 1.93
C ILE A 813 -2.75 39.22 3.27
N SER A 814 -2.94 38.54 4.40
CA SER A 814 -2.74 39.14 5.73
C SER A 814 -1.27 39.35 6.04
N LYS A 815 -0.92 40.56 6.51
CA LYS A 815 0.48 40.98 6.75
C LYS A 815 0.96 40.76 8.19
N ASN A 816 0.06 40.41 9.09
CA ASN A 816 0.37 40.15 10.49
C ASN A 816 -0.73 39.32 11.15
N ILE A 817 -0.40 38.81 12.34
CA ILE A 817 -1.34 38.19 13.28
C ILE A 817 -1.27 38.92 14.63
N GLN A 818 -2.38 38.93 15.38
CA GLN A 818 -2.53 39.72 16.61
C GLN A 818 -2.23 38.94 17.89
N SER A 819 -2.43 37.63 17.87
CA SER A 819 -2.16 36.79 19.04
C SER A 819 -1.95 35.34 18.65
N ILE A 820 -1.19 34.66 19.51
CA ILE A 820 -1.02 33.22 19.49
C ILE A 820 -1.41 32.65 20.85
N GLU A 821 -2.02 31.48 20.83
CA GLU A 821 -2.36 30.66 21.98
C GLU A 821 -1.67 29.31 21.80
N ILE A 822 -0.84 28.92 22.77
CA ILE A 822 -0.08 27.68 22.74
C ILE A 822 -0.58 26.81 23.88
N THR A 823 -1.09 25.62 23.56
CA THR A 823 -1.25 24.52 24.53
C THR A 823 0.03 23.71 24.48
N TRP A 824 0.79 23.72 25.57
CA TRP A 824 2.06 23.00 25.70
C TRP A 824 1.82 21.50 25.92
N SER A 825 2.83 20.68 25.64
CA SER A 825 2.75 19.21 25.80
C SER A 825 2.52 18.77 27.25
N THR A 826 2.82 19.65 28.20
CA THR A 826 2.52 19.48 29.64
C THR A 826 1.10 19.92 30.02
N GLY A 827 0.23 20.23 29.04
CA GLY A 827 -1.17 20.61 29.23
C GLY A 827 -1.43 22.08 29.58
N GLU A 828 -0.41 22.86 29.95
CA GLU A 828 -0.64 24.30 30.23
C GLU A 828 -0.87 25.11 28.96
N ALA A 829 -1.61 26.22 29.09
CA ALA A 829 -1.83 27.17 28.01
C ALA A 829 -1.03 28.47 28.22
N SER A 830 -0.60 29.10 27.14
CA SER A 830 0.00 30.44 27.14
C SER A 830 -0.55 31.28 26.02
N VAL A 831 -0.91 32.53 26.33
CA VAL A 831 -1.42 33.49 25.34
C VAL A 831 -0.43 34.64 25.21
N ILE A 832 0.00 34.90 23.98
CA ILE A 832 0.95 35.96 23.66
C ILE A 832 0.28 36.92 22.70
N LYS A 833 0.06 38.15 23.16
CA LYS A 833 -0.52 39.24 22.36
C LYS A 833 0.60 40.12 21.83
N HIS A 834 0.86 40.03 20.54
CA HIS A 834 1.90 40.79 19.87
C HIS A 834 1.55 40.93 18.39
N ASN A 835 2.06 41.98 17.74
CA ASN A 835 1.91 42.15 16.29
C ASN A 835 3.01 41.35 15.58
N PHE A 836 2.75 40.07 15.33
CA PHE A 836 3.69 39.22 14.59
C PHE A 836 3.55 39.49 13.10
N LEU A 837 4.64 39.86 12.45
CA LEU A 837 4.68 40.13 11.01
C LEU A 837 4.62 38.82 10.22
N ALA A 838 3.93 38.85 9.09
CA ALA A 838 3.96 37.76 8.13
C ALA A 838 5.35 37.63 7.46
N ASN A 839 5.59 36.50 6.82
CA ASN A 839 6.83 36.07 6.18
C ASN A 839 8.01 36.07 7.17
N HIS A 840 7.76 35.51 8.35
CA HIS A 840 8.73 35.36 9.41
C HIS A 840 8.61 33.98 10.05
N GLU A 841 9.78 33.48 10.47
CA GLU A 841 9.91 32.35 11.37
C GLU A 841 10.06 32.89 12.80
N TYR A 842 9.29 32.32 13.72
CA TYR A 842 9.32 32.66 15.15
C TYR A 842 9.76 31.46 15.98
N ILE A 843 10.84 31.64 16.75
CA ILE A 843 11.26 30.66 17.74
C ILE A 843 10.71 31.09 19.11
N ILE A 844 9.83 30.29 19.68
CA ILE A 844 9.18 30.58 20.97
C ILE A 844 9.74 29.62 22.01
N ALA A 845 10.51 30.16 22.94
CA ALA A 845 11.14 29.40 24.00
C ALA A 845 10.43 29.59 25.34
N ARG A 846 9.96 28.49 25.96
CA ARG A 846 9.44 28.47 27.33
C ARG A 846 10.54 28.00 28.29
N ASN A 847 10.92 28.85 29.24
CA ASN A 847 11.93 28.53 30.24
C ASN A 847 11.31 27.93 31.51
N LYS A 848 12.10 27.17 32.28
CA LYS A 848 11.76 26.82 33.67
C LYS A 848 11.69 28.12 34.50
N GLN A 849 10.62 28.28 35.29
CA GLN A 849 10.44 29.44 36.18
C GLN A 849 11.46 29.45 37.31
#